data_AF-A0A0F8VZ16-F1
#
_entry.id   AF-A0A0F8VZ16-F1
#
_cell.length_a   1.000
_cell.length_b   1.000
_cell.length_c   1.000
_cell.angle_alpha   90.00
_cell.angle_beta   90.00
_cell.angle_gamma   90.00
#
_symmetry.space_group_name_H-M   'P 1'
#
loop_
_entity.id
_entity.type
_entity.pdbx_description
1 polymer ?
#
loop_
_entity_poly.entity_id
_entity_poly.type
_entity_poly.pdbx_seq_one_letter_code
_entity_poly.pdbx_strand_id
1 'polypeptide(L)'
;MTINQFSSIIIEKFGIDLYHKSLKFPSNKINLFYLRDEPFKVRSIIFDNDREYHLIIDTKKHEIFHDCPLFLIHSERDKKICVHLIRLLSILKFPHSNNILVNLDKYYFTSDDLGSKKKGKNFQLLANICFKNNNNVEALNYLNKAIINQYNSEIIVENYLKTAIEFNLFIEFFEFLKYGFENDLESYITKYIKQVKIGLDKFVNLIPKISFYDLLKIIDSINAIIELKGILFFQPFIEKLKKLTKNPDFNDYYFSVFIIKKNYSELVEFVPNIKEIIMEEQFNFLKDELVNYFISEIDNFCLIDKLKLLKKQFKIIGIPKDIIRHEYKKYKAEIKELEKKLYLKKFAFLKLLIEKYNIIRTKGDFRKKRNAYIVKHDEENSKNPVYNYIIARIGFFGVNDQTIKSSEIGINYFIMNHLFLDDLSSLQDVNYYKTQFWGENNYAINSINGYSLLSKNIEYIYEGDQKYSDDTMIIEWDLANRAIQGSIVCAYGSQIVIPDRNSPLFHDLKPFDLCYCKRTPVKIESNIIKNVNVITKCSFKDAIKSVSHDMNFIEGHYPLSFVKTVLKKEINPFQAYEIVSNNPKKLFIPNYNQFIKAFREFLFNFIFREKNYIFDELKLDFPKNSNQILKLLNLMDDLDGLNLPYLEILEDIITPNITLHDFRSKTLHKIHSFIVETLKNKELGSTGIFNLKKLKNTPFSKYSKEIIKIRKEEFESSVILKIINKEEIRYNFSEINKTYYGQKFVKILTVNADTPIKPEKFKKFSDYTQKLNLKIKLLESKI
;
A
#
# COMPACT_ATOMS: atom_id res chain seq x y z
N MET A 1 -26.12 4.50 3.21
CA MET A 1 -25.68 4.49 4.62
C MET A 1 -25.56 3.04 5.08
N THR A 2 -24.33 2.51 5.15
CA THR A 2 -24.00 1.16 5.64
C THR A 2 -23.01 1.29 6.79
N ILE A 3 -23.50 1.77 7.93
CA ILE A 3 -22.87 1.41 9.20
C ILE A 3 -23.20 -0.09 9.34
N ASN A 4 -22.25 -0.89 8.86
CA ASN A 4 -22.42 -2.25 8.37
C ASN A 4 -22.96 -3.19 9.45
N GLN A 5 -23.98 -4.00 9.14
CA GLN A 5 -24.47 -5.09 9.99
C GLN A 5 -23.32 -5.96 10.57
N PHE A 6 -22.24 -6.11 9.80
CA PHE A 6 -21.01 -6.79 10.22
C PHE A 6 -20.33 -6.16 11.45
N SER A 7 -20.19 -4.83 11.50
CA SER A 7 -19.56 -4.15 12.64
C SER A 7 -20.40 -4.27 13.89
N SER A 8 -21.73 -4.19 13.75
CA SER A 8 -22.66 -4.35 14.87
C SER A 8 -22.54 -5.74 15.50
N ILE A 9 -22.53 -6.80 14.67
CA ILE A 9 -22.39 -8.19 15.13
C ILE A 9 -21.06 -8.42 15.87
N ILE A 10 -19.95 -7.87 15.37
CA ILE A 10 -18.64 -8.02 16.02
C ILE A 10 -18.62 -7.27 17.36
N ILE A 11 -19.12 -6.04 17.39
CA ILE A 11 -19.14 -5.21 18.61
C ILE A 11 -20.02 -5.88 19.67
N GLU A 12 -21.18 -6.42 19.28
CA GLU A 12 -22.10 -7.13 20.16
C GLU A 12 -21.47 -8.42 20.72
N LYS A 13 -20.84 -9.24 19.88
CA LYS A 13 -20.26 -10.53 20.31
C LYS A 13 -18.91 -10.41 21.03
N PHE A 14 -18.05 -9.48 20.63
CA PHE A 14 -16.63 -9.47 21.06
C PHE A 14 -16.16 -8.12 21.63
N GLY A 15 -17.03 -7.12 21.67
CA GLY A 15 -16.74 -5.80 22.23
C GLY A 15 -16.07 -4.83 21.26
N ILE A 16 -16.26 -3.54 21.54
CA ILE A 16 -15.81 -2.43 20.70
C ILE A 16 -14.28 -2.31 20.60
N ASP A 17 -13.56 -2.68 21.67
CA ASP A 17 -12.10 -2.61 21.73
C ASP A 17 -11.43 -3.55 20.73
N LEU A 18 -11.92 -4.80 20.64
CA LEU A 18 -11.35 -5.79 19.73
C LEU A 18 -11.66 -5.43 18.27
N TYR A 19 -12.87 -4.91 18.01
CA TYR A 19 -13.24 -4.35 16.71
C TYR A 19 -12.29 -3.23 16.29
N HIS A 20 -12.08 -2.21 17.11
CA HIS A 20 -11.17 -1.11 16.78
C HIS A 20 -9.72 -1.57 16.59
N LYS A 21 -9.23 -2.51 17.39
CA LYS A 21 -7.90 -3.11 17.19
C LYS A 21 -7.78 -3.81 15.84
N SER A 22 -8.82 -4.55 15.43
CA SER A 22 -8.83 -5.22 14.13
C SER A 22 -8.78 -4.25 12.96
N LEU A 23 -9.43 -3.07 13.07
CA LEU A 23 -9.40 -2.02 12.05
C LEU A 23 -8.02 -1.37 11.93
N LYS A 24 -7.30 -1.24 13.06
CA LYS A 24 -5.92 -0.73 13.08
C LYS A 24 -4.93 -1.71 12.45
N PHE A 25 -5.24 -3.02 12.41
CA PHE A 25 -4.37 -4.01 11.79
C PHE A 25 -4.37 -3.82 10.25
N PRO A 26 -3.21 -3.57 9.63
CA PRO A 26 -3.13 -3.35 8.19
C PRO A 26 -3.60 -4.56 7.37
N SER A 27 -4.50 -4.36 6.38
CA SER A 27 -4.98 -5.46 5.52
C SER A 27 -3.86 -6.08 4.68
N ASN A 28 -2.87 -5.29 4.27
CA ASN A 28 -1.70 -5.75 3.51
C ASN A 28 -0.80 -6.74 4.29
N LYS A 29 -0.97 -6.84 5.62
CA LYS A 29 -0.32 -7.87 6.45
C LYS A 29 -1.05 -9.21 6.41
N ILE A 30 -2.23 -9.32 5.79
CA ILE A 30 -2.96 -10.56 5.57
C ILE A 30 -2.88 -10.93 4.09
N ASN A 31 -2.05 -11.92 3.77
CA ASN A 31 -1.95 -12.46 2.42
C ASN A 31 -2.95 -13.61 2.23
N LEU A 32 -3.99 -13.36 1.43
CA LEU A 32 -4.96 -14.37 1.00
C LEU A 32 -4.48 -15.05 -0.26
N PHE A 33 -4.00 -16.29 -0.15
CA PHE A 33 -3.42 -17.04 -1.27
C PHE A 33 -4.29 -18.21 -1.75
N TYR A 34 -5.37 -18.52 -1.04
CA TYR A 34 -6.35 -19.52 -1.50
C TYR A 34 -7.75 -19.14 -1.01
N LEU A 35 -8.70 -19.09 -1.94
CA LEU A 35 -10.11 -18.86 -1.68
C LEU A 35 -10.93 -19.79 -2.58
N ARG A 36 -11.92 -20.47 -2.01
CA ARG A 36 -12.93 -21.27 -2.74
C ARG A 36 -14.28 -20.99 -2.12
N ASP A 37 -15.28 -20.71 -2.94
CA ASP A 37 -16.60 -20.29 -2.44
C ASP A 37 -17.47 -21.47 -1.98
N GLU A 38 -17.40 -22.64 -2.64
CA GLU A 38 -18.23 -23.81 -2.30
C GLU A 38 -17.47 -25.15 -2.25
N PRO A 39 -17.49 -25.88 -1.12
CA PRO A 39 -17.74 -25.34 0.22
C PRO A 39 -16.66 -24.34 0.59
N PHE A 40 -17.08 -23.26 1.26
CA PHE A 40 -16.25 -22.09 1.54
C PHE A 40 -14.96 -22.48 2.26
N LYS A 41 -13.83 -22.05 1.71
CA LYS A 41 -12.52 -22.31 2.28
C LYS A 41 -11.56 -21.18 1.95
N VAL A 42 -10.92 -20.64 2.98
CA VAL A 42 -9.88 -19.62 2.84
C VAL A 42 -8.60 -20.07 3.54
N ARG A 43 -7.45 -19.76 2.94
CA ARG A 43 -6.13 -19.89 3.56
C ARG A 43 -5.41 -18.56 3.44
N SER A 44 -4.79 -18.16 4.54
CA SER A 44 -4.07 -16.90 4.64
C SER A 44 -2.79 -17.05 5.46
N ILE A 45 -1.81 -16.22 5.15
CA ILE A 45 -0.67 -15.95 6.04
C ILE A 45 -0.81 -14.52 6.55
N ILE A 46 -0.68 -14.37 7.86
CA ILE A 46 -0.68 -13.11 8.58
C ILE A 46 0.73 -12.84 9.06
N PHE A 47 1.20 -11.62 8.87
CA PHE A 47 2.53 -11.23 9.29
C PHE A 47 2.44 -10.20 10.41
N ASP A 48 2.87 -10.58 11.60
CA ASP A 48 2.79 -9.73 12.78
C ASP A 48 4.00 -9.92 13.70
N ASN A 49 4.57 -8.80 14.18
CA ASN A 49 5.76 -8.76 15.04
C ASN A 49 6.94 -9.63 14.54
N ASP A 50 7.31 -9.48 13.26
CA ASP A 50 8.39 -10.24 12.61
C ASP A 50 8.18 -11.77 12.61
N ARG A 51 6.92 -12.23 12.74
CA ARG A 51 6.53 -13.64 12.66
C ARG A 51 5.44 -13.86 11.62
N GLU A 52 5.45 -15.06 11.03
CA GLU A 52 4.46 -15.54 10.07
C GLU A 52 3.47 -16.46 10.81
N TYR A 53 2.18 -16.13 10.74
CA TYR A 53 1.07 -16.92 11.29
C TYR A 53 0.19 -17.42 10.15
N HIS A 54 -0.30 -18.64 10.23
CA HIS A 54 -1.26 -19.21 9.30
C HIS A 54 -2.67 -19.11 9.85
N LEU A 55 -3.64 -18.72 9.02
CA LEU A 55 -5.05 -18.78 9.36
C LEU A 55 -5.85 -19.44 8.23
N ILE A 56 -6.58 -20.50 8.58
CA ILE A 56 -7.40 -21.30 7.66
C ILE A 56 -8.82 -21.36 8.21
N ILE A 57 -9.80 -21.09 7.36
CA ILE A 57 -11.21 -21.35 7.65
C ILE A 57 -11.71 -22.39 6.64
N ASP A 58 -12.22 -23.51 7.12
CA ASP A 58 -12.77 -24.60 6.31
C ASP A 58 -14.19 -24.92 6.77
N THR A 59 -15.18 -24.44 6.01
CA THR A 59 -16.60 -24.61 6.38
C THR A 59 -17.09 -26.04 6.22
N LYS A 60 -16.49 -26.82 5.30
CA LYS A 60 -16.83 -28.24 5.13
C LYS A 60 -16.46 -29.06 6.37
N LYS A 61 -15.33 -28.71 7.00
CA LYS A 61 -14.83 -29.37 8.20
C LYS A 61 -15.29 -28.71 9.51
N HIS A 62 -16.02 -27.60 9.41
CA HIS A 62 -16.32 -26.72 10.54
C HIS A 62 -15.07 -26.41 11.38
N GLU A 63 -13.97 -26.00 10.73
CA GLU A 63 -12.69 -25.75 11.39
C GLU A 63 -12.17 -24.34 11.13
N ILE A 64 -11.71 -23.67 12.20
CA ILE A 64 -10.90 -22.46 12.15
C ILE A 64 -9.54 -22.80 12.77
N PHE A 65 -8.52 -22.87 11.93
CA PHE A 65 -7.14 -23.08 12.37
C PHE A 65 -6.40 -21.75 12.39
N HIS A 66 -5.73 -21.45 13.50
CA HIS A 66 -4.79 -20.33 13.58
C HIS A 66 -3.69 -20.62 14.60
N ASP A 67 -2.47 -20.20 14.31
CA ASP A 67 -1.27 -20.46 15.13
C ASP A 67 -0.72 -19.21 15.83
N CYS A 68 -1.55 -18.17 16.00
CA CYS A 68 -1.15 -17.03 16.84
C CYS A 68 -1.16 -17.40 18.33
N PRO A 69 -0.41 -16.66 19.17
CA PRO A 69 -0.31 -16.97 20.60
C PRO A 69 -1.67 -17.04 21.32
N LEU A 70 -2.66 -16.23 20.92
CA LEU A 70 -4.00 -16.27 21.51
C LEU A 70 -4.71 -17.61 21.29
N PHE A 71 -4.56 -18.21 20.10
CA PHE A 71 -5.14 -19.52 19.78
C PHE A 71 -4.44 -20.68 20.49
N LEU A 72 -3.14 -20.51 20.79
CA LEU A 72 -2.31 -21.49 21.47
C LEU A 72 -2.51 -21.47 23.00
N ILE A 73 -2.64 -20.27 23.61
CA ILE A 73 -2.58 -20.10 25.07
C ILE A 73 -3.95 -20.29 25.73
N HIS A 74 -5.05 -19.86 25.09
CA HIS A 74 -6.37 -19.90 25.70
C HIS A 74 -7.10 -21.19 25.36
N SER A 75 -7.75 -21.81 26.34
CA SER A 75 -8.63 -22.98 26.14
C SER A 75 -10.04 -22.57 25.69
N GLU A 76 -10.57 -21.49 26.27
CA GLU A 76 -11.90 -20.95 25.99
C GLU A 76 -12.00 -20.33 24.59
N ARG A 77 -13.08 -20.64 23.86
CA ARG A 77 -13.32 -20.19 22.48
C ARG A 77 -13.32 -18.66 22.35
N ASP A 78 -14.04 -17.97 23.22
CA ASP A 78 -14.18 -16.51 23.14
C ASP A 78 -12.85 -15.78 23.34
N LYS A 79 -11.96 -16.34 24.15
CA LYS A 79 -10.60 -15.84 24.39
C LYS A 79 -9.62 -16.17 23.25
N LYS A 80 -9.96 -17.10 22.36
CA LYS A 80 -9.17 -17.41 21.15
C LYS A 80 -9.42 -16.40 20.02
N ILE A 81 -10.52 -15.63 20.05
CA ILE A 81 -10.84 -14.67 18.99
C ILE A 81 -9.81 -13.54 18.98
N CYS A 82 -8.95 -13.54 17.96
CA CYS A 82 -7.86 -12.58 17.82
C CYS A 82 -8.20 -11.47 16.81
N VAL A 83 -7.41 -10.39 16.86
CA VAL A 83 -7.50 -9.28 15.91
C VAL A 83 -7.33 -9.74 14.46
N HIS A 84 -6.54 -10.79 14.21
CA HIS A 84 -6.30 -11.30 12.87
C HIS A 84 -7.51 -12.01 12.26
N LEU A 85 -8.27 -12.78 13.05
CA LEU A 85 -9.47 -13.47 12.58
C LEU A 85 -10.55 -12.45 12.19
N ILE A 86 -10.80 -11.47 13.06
CA ILE A 86 -11.78 -10.41 12.78
C ILE A 86 -11.35 -9.60 11.57
N ARG A 87 -10.06 -9.27 11.48
CA ARG A 87 -9.54 -8.53 10.32
C ARG A 87 -9.68 -9.33 9.04
N LEU A 88 -9.40 -10.64 9.04
CA LEU A 88 -9.64 -11.50 7.89
C LEU A 88 -11.12 -11.51 7.48
N LEU A 89 -12.05 -11.68 8.44
CA LEU A 89 -13.48 -11.67 8.16
C LEU A 89 -13.93 -10.32 7.58
N SER A 90 -13.29 -9.21 7.95
CA SER A 90 -13.56 -7.88 7.37
C SER A 90 -13.08 -7.72 5.92
N ILE A 91 -12.14 -8.56 5.48
CA ILE A 91 -11.61 -8.57 4.10
C ILE A 91 -12.43 -9.48 3.19
N LEU A 92 -13.07 -10.51 3.76
CA LEU A 92 -13.90 -11.47 3.02
C LEU A 92 -15.26 -10.87 2.63
N LYS A 93 -15.87 -11.41 1.56
CA LYS A 93 -17.23 -11.01 1.13
C LYS A 93 -18.23 -11.22 2.27
N PHE A 94 -19.09 -10.22 2.48
CA PHE A 94 -20.06 -10.18 3.59
C PHE A 94 -20.88 -11.47 3.78
N PRO A 95 -21.42 -12.15 2.74
CA PRO A 95 -22.18 -13.39 2.93
C PRO A 95 -21.39 -14.50 3.63
N HIS A 96 -20.11 -14.67 3.27
CA HIS A 96 -19.24 -15.67 3.89
C HIS A 96 -18.90 -15.26 5.33
N SER A 97 -18.52 -14.00 5.54
CA SER A 97 -18.15 -13.49 6.86
C SER A 97 -19.32 -13.56 7.84
N ASN A 98 -20.53 -13.18 7.40
CA ASN A 98 -21.75 -13.25 8.20
C ASN A 98 -22.10 -14.70 8.57
N ASN A 99 -22.05 -15.63 7.61
CA ASN A 99 -22.31 -17.05 7.88
C ASN A 99 -21.33 -17.62 8.92
N ILE A 100 -20.05 -17.31 8.81
CA ILE A 100 -19.03 -17.73 9.79
C ILE A 100 -19.30 -17.11 11.17
N LEU A 101 -19.63 -15.82 11.25
CA LEU A 101 -19.90 -15.13 12.53
C LEU A 101 -21.17 -15.63 13.22
N VAL A 102 -22.24 -15.88 12.47
CA VAL A 102 -23.50 -16.39 13.01
C VAL A 102 -23.34 -17.83 13.49
N ASN A 103 -22.62 -18.66 12.75
CA ASN A 103 -22.40 -20.07 13.07
C ASN A 103 -21.08 -20.35 13.79
N LEU A 104 -20.45 -19.34 14.39
CA LEU A 104 -19.11 -19.45 14.98
C LEU A 104 -19.02 -20.59 16.02
N ASP A 105 -20.13 -20.84 16.73
CA ASP A 105 -20.21 -21.87 17.75
C ASP A 105 -20.12 -23.31 17.23
N LYS A 106 -20.39 -23.49 15.93
CA LYS A 106 -20.28 -24.78 15.24
C LYS A 106 -18.85 -25.08 14.82
N TYR A 107 -17.92 -24.12 14.90
CA TYR A 107 -16.53 -24.33 14.49
C TYR A 107 -15.64 -24.84 15.63
N TYR A 108 -14.75 -25.76 15.28
CA TYR A 108 -13.63 -26.18 16.09
C TYR A 108 -12.44 -25.23 15.88
N PHE A 109 -11.91 -24.69 16.98
CA PHE A 109 -10.77 -23.77 16.98
C PHE A 109 -9.49 -24.56 17.24
N THR A 110 -8.74 -24.84 16.19
CA THR A 110 -7.51 -25.65 16.26
C THR A 110 -6.25 -24.79 16.15
N SER A 111 -5.19 -25.25 16.81
CA SER A 111 -3.88 -24.61 16.78
C SER A 111 -2.82 -25.69 16.98
N ASP A 112 -1.77 -25.68 16.16
CA ASP A 112 -0.64 -26.60 16.26
C ASP A 112 0.66 -25.79 16.11
N ASP A 113 1.63 -25.99 17.01
CA ASP A 113 2.95 -25.39 16.89
C ASP A 113 3.81 -26.13 15.84
N LEU A 114 4.81 -25.40 15.29
CA LEU A 114 5.97 -25.65 14.40
C LEU A 114 6.12 -26.93 13.53
N GLY A 115 5.19 -27.89 13.52
CA GLY A 115 5.26 -29.18 12.81
C GLY A 115 4.02 -29.53 11.99
N SER A 116 3.00 -28.66 11.91
CA SER A 116 1.69 -29.08 11.40
C SER A 116 1.67 -29.32 9.88
N LYS A 117 1.07 -30.45 9.45
CA LYS A 117 0.82 -30.80 8.03
C LYS A 117 0.04 -29.70 7.30
N LYS A 118 -0.75 -28.89 8.03
CA LYS A 118 -1.52 -27.77 7.47
C LYS A 118 -0.61 -26.60 7.08
N LYS A 119 0.41 -26.28 7.88
CA LYS A 119 1.42 -25.25 7.58
C LYS A 119 2.25 -25.67 6.36
N GLY A 120 2.76 -26.90 6.35
CA GLY A 120 3.51 -27.44 5.19
C GLY A 120 2.70 -27.36 3.88
N LYS A 121 1.41 -27.73 3.91
CA LYS A 121 0.53 -27.59 2.74
C LYS A 121 0.29 -26.13 2.33
N ASN A 122 0.21 -25.19 3.27
CA ASN A 122 0.11 -23.76 2.94
C ASN A 122 1.35 -23.27 2.20
N PHE A 123 2.54 -23.62 2.70
CA PHE A 123 3.80 -23.24 2.08
C PHE A 123 3.98 -23.85 0.69
N GLN A 124 3.58 -25.10 0.47
CA GLN A 124 3.56 -25.70 -0.88
C GLN A 124 2.64 -24.94 -1.84
N LEU A 125 1.43 -24.58 -1.39
CA LEU A 125 0.50 -23.81 -2.22
C LEU A 125 1.09 -22.44 -2.60
N LEU A 126 1.74 -21.76 -1.64
CA LEU A 126 2.42 -20.50 -1.87
C LEU A 126 3.59 -20.65 -2.85
N ALA A 127 4.43 -21.68 -2.69
CA ALA A 127 5.51 -21.97 -3.62
C ALA A 127 4.98 -22.14 -5.06
N ASN A 128 3.91 -22.91 -5.23
CA ASN A 128 3.29 -23.12 -6.55
C ASN A 128 2.73 -21.83 -7.16
N ILE A 129 2.19 -20.92 -6.34
CA ILE A 129 1.74 -19.59 -6.80
C ILE A 129 2.95 -18.76 -7.22
N CYS A 130 4.05 -18.78 -6.46
CA CYS A 130 5.28 -18.07 -6.80
C CYS A 130 5.91 -18.60 -8.10
N PHE A 131 5.96 -19.92 -8.32
CA PHE A 131 6.44 -20.51 -9.58
C PHE A 131 5.60 -20.07 -10.78
N LYS A 132 4.28 -20.08 -10.67
CA LYS A 132 3.39 -19.57 -11.73
C LYS A 132 3.62 -18.10 -12.07
N ASN A 133 4.14 -17.34 -11.10
CA ASN A 133 4.50 -15.93 -11.25
C ASN A 133 6.00 -15.72 -11.53
N ASN A 134 6.75 -16.74 -11.95
CA ASN A 134 8.20 -16.68 -12.23
C ASN A 134 9.06 -16.16 -11.06
N ASN A 135 8.56 -16.17 -9.82
CA ASN A 135 9.29 -15.72 -8.63
C ASN A 135 9.95 -16.93 -7.96
N ASN A 136 11.00 -17.43 -8.62
CA ASN A 136 11.60 -18.74 -8.30
C ASN A 136 12.35 -18.74 -6.95
N VAL A 137 13.04 -17.66 -6.60
CA VAL A 137 13.77 -17.54 -5.32
C VAL A 137 12.79 -17.60 -4.14
N GLU A 138 11.67 -16.87 -4.20
CA GLU A 138 10.66 -16.93 -3.15
C GLU A 138 9.94 -18.28 -3.11
N ALA A 139 9.69 -18.88 -4.28
CA ALA A 139 9.08 -20.20 -4.35
C ALA A 139 9.95 -21.28 -3.69
N LEU A 140 11.27 -21.28 -3.94
CA LEU A 140 12.22 -22.16 -3.26
C LEU A 140 12.22 -21.92 -1.75
N ASN A 141 12.24 -20.67 -1.30
CA ASN A 141 12.15 -20.34 0.14
C ASN A 141 10.87 -20.92 0.78
N TYR A 142 9.71 -20.83 0.12
CA TYR A 142 8.48 -21.47 0.62
C TYR A 142 8.54 -23.00 0.54
N LEU A 143 9.15 -23.61 -0.47
CA LEU A 143 9.36 -25.06 -0.49
C LEU A 143 10.23 -25.50 0.68
N ASN A 144 11.31 -24.77 0.98
CA ASN A 144 12.16 -25.04 2.13
C ASN A 144 11.35 -24.97 3.43
N LYS A 145 10.56 -23.88 3.60
CA LYS A 145 9.60 -23.75 4.71
C LYS A 145 8.51 -24.80 4.71
N ALA A 146 8.23 -25.52 3.63
CA ALA A 146 7.23 -26.58 3.61
C ALA A 146 7.75 -27.89 4.22
N ILE A 147 9.06 -28.03 4.39
CA ILE A 147 9.73 -29.19 4.99
C ILE A 147 9.63 -29.07 6.52
N ILE A 148 8.40 -29.12 7.01
CA ILE A 148 8.05 -28.90 8.42
C ILE A 148 7.92 -30.23 9.17
N ASN A 149 7.74 -31.33 8.44
CA ASN A 149 7.55 -32.65 9.01
C ASN A 149 7.90 -33.73 7.97
N GLN A 150 8.54 -34.82 8.36
CA GLN A 150 9.10 -35.87 7.47
C GLN A 150 8.09 -36.49 6.47
N TYR A 151 6.78 -36.33 6.72
CA TYR A 151 5.72 -36.81 5.84
C TYR A 151 5.60 -35.95 4.56
N ASN A 152 6.03 -36.51 3.42
CA ASN A 152 6.11 -35.93 2.08
C ASN A 152 7.34 -35.05 1.78
N SER A 153 8.36 -35.05 2.64
CA SER A 153 9.61 -34.30 2.39
C SER A 153 10.31 -34.74 1.11
N GLU A 154 10.20 -36.02 0.74
CA GLU A 154 10.85 -36.59 -0.45
C GLU A 154 10.49 -35.86 -1.75
N ILE A 155 9.20 -35.73 -2.07
CA ILE A 155 8.73 -35.06 -3.29
C ILE A 155 9.09 -33.56 -3.26
N ILE A 156 9.05 -32.93 -2.08
CA ILE A 156 9.39 -31.51 -1.91
C ILE A 156 10.89 -31.30 -2.18
N VAL A 157 11.74 -32.15 -1.62
CA VAL A 157 13.21 -32.15 -1.80
C VAL A 157 13.54 -32.35 -3.28
N GLU A 158 12.91 -33.32 -3.95
CA GLU A 158 13.12 -33.54 -5.38
C GLU A 158 12.79 -32.31 -6.21
N ASN A 159 11.61 -31.72 -5.96
CA ASN A 159 11.15 -30.55 -6.67
C ASN A 159 12.09 -29.36 -6.43
N TYR A 160 12.50 -29.14 -5.18
CA TYR A 160 13.45 -28.09 -4.82
C TYR A 160 14.75 -28.22 -5.63
N LEU A 161 15.37 -29.42 -5.60
CA LEU A 161 16.65 -29.67 -6.28
C LEU A 161 16.52 -29.48 -7.80
N LYS A 162 15.48 -30.06 -8.42
CA LYS A 162 15.25 -29.93 -9.87
C LYS A 162 15.07 -28.48 -10.28
N THR A 163 14.20 -27.76 -9.59
CA THR A 163 13.89 -26.36 -9.90
C THR A 163 15.11 -25.45 -9.72
N ALA A 164 15.88 -25.61 -8.64
CA ALA A 164 17.09 -24.81 -8.44
C ALA A 164 18.10 -25.02 -9.57
N ILE A 165 18.25 -26.26 -10.07
CA ILE A 165 19.13 -26.61 -11.19
C ILE A 165 18.61 -26.10 -12.54
N GLU A 166 17.29 -26.09 -12.75
CA GLU A 166 16.65 -25.60 -13.98
C GLU A 166 16.85 -24.09 -14.14
N PHE A 167 16.71 -23.33 -13.06
CA PHE A 167 16.82 -21.87 -13.05
C PHE A 167 18.20 -21.33 -12.66
N ASN A 168 19.23 -22.19 -12.58
CA ASN A 168 20.61 -21.82 -12.21
C ASN A 168 20.74 -21.12 -10.83
N LEU A 169 19.88 -21.47 -9.87
CA LEU A 169 19.84 -20.90 -8.51
C LEU A 169 20.79 -21.66 -7.56
N PHE A 170 22.10 -21.55 -7.82
CA PHE A 170 23.11 -22.37 -7.13
C PHE A 170 23.37 -21.97 -5.68
N ILE A 171 23.16 -20.71 -5.30
CA ILE A 171 23.25 -20.30 -3.89
C ILE A 171 22.19 -21.03 -3.08
N GLU A 172 20.93 -20.94 -3.52
CA GLU A 172 19.78 -21.59 -2.91
C GLU A 172 19.91 -23.12 -2.91
N PHE A 173 20.51 -23.68 -3.96
CA PHE A 173 20.79 -25.11 -4.06
C PHE A 173 21.76 -25.60 -2.98
N PHE A 174 22.92 -24.93 -2.82
CA PHE A 174 23.93 -25.36 -1.85
C PHE A 174 23.54 -25.02 -0.41
N GLU A 175 22.89 -23.88 -0.17
CA GLU A 175 22.34 -23.53 1.14
C GLU A 175 21.29 -24.57 1.58
N PHE A 176 20.46 -25.05 0.65
CA PHE A 176 19.49 -26.11 0.92
C PHE A 176 20.14 -27.45 1.23
N LEU A 177 21.16 -27.86 0.48
CA LEU A 177 21.89 -29.10 0.78
C LEU A 177 22.54 -29.04 2.16
N LYS A 178 23.22 -27.92 2.47
CA LYS A 178 23.78 -27.67 3.80
C LYS A 178 22.71 -27.82 4.87
N TYR A 179 21.61 -27.08 4.74
CA TYR A 179 20.50 -27.12 5.69
C TYR A 179 19.95 -28.53 5.86
N GLY A 180 19.77 -29.27 4.76
CA GLY A 180 19.20 -30.61 4.81
C GLY A 180 20.13 -31.65 5.45
N PHE A 181 21.45 -31.52 5.32
CA PHE A 181 22.39 -32.35 6.06
C PHE A 181 22.51 -31.96 7.54
N GLU A 182 22.27 -30.70 7.89
CA GLU A 182 22.24 -30.22 9.29
C GLU A 182 20.93 -30.60 10.03
N ASN A 183 19.83 -30.90 9.32
CA ASN A 183 18.47 -31.01 9.89
C ASN A 183 17.72 -32.31 9.47
N ASP A 184 18.38 -33.47 9.52
CA ASP A 184 17.77 -34.80 9.31
C ASP A 184 17.08 -35.05 7.95
N LEU A 185 17.42 -34.28 6.90
CA LEU A 185 16.93 -34.52 5.53
C LEU A 185 17.87 -35.38 4.69
N GLU A 186 18.94 -35.89 5.28
CA GLU A 186 19.98 -36.68 4.60
C GLU A 186 19.41 -37.87 3.83
N SER A 187 18.49 -38.63 4.43
CA SER A 187 17.90 -39.81 3.79
C SER A 187 17.19 -39.45 2.48
N TYR A 188 16.53 -38.30 2.42
CA TYR A 188 15.89 -37.78 1.22
C TYR A 188 16.90 -37.26 0.20
N ILE A 189 17.92 -36.52 0.64
CA ILE A 189 18.98 -36.01 -0.24
C ILE A 189 19.73 -37.16 -0.91
N THR A 190 20.06 -38.21 -0.15
CA THR A 190 20.79 -39.39 -0.64
C THR A 190 19.99 -40.15 -1.71
N LYS A 191 18.66 -40.24 -1.59
CA LYS A 191 17.81 -40.80 -2.66
C LYS A 191 17.91 -40.02 -3.97
N TYR A 192 18.13 -38.71 -3.89
CA TYR A 192 18.26 -37.81 -5.04
C TYR A 192 19.71 -37.41 -5.34
N ILE A 193 20.68 -38.26 -4.98
CA ILE A 193 22.10 -38.00 -5.22
C ILE A 193 22.42 -37.77 -6.71
N LYS A 194 21.63 -38.35 -7.63
CA LYS A 194 21.77 -38.12 -9.07
C LYS A 194 21.51 -36.65 -9.42
N GLN A 195 20.46 -36.05 -8.86
CA GLN A 195 20.14 -34.63 -9.01
C GLN A 195 21.24 -33.77 -8.40
N VAL A 196 21.76 -34.17 -7.22
CA VAL A 196 22.89 -33.48 -6.59
C VAL A 196 24.11 -33.44 -7.50
N LYS A 197 24.48 -34.57 -8.11
CA LYS A 197 25.58 -34.67 -9.08
C LYS A 197 25.36 -33.80 -10.33
N ILE A 198 24.13 -33.77 -10.87
CA ILE A 198 23.79 -32.89 -12.00
C ILE A 198 23.95 -31.41 -11.61
N GLY A 199 23.48 -31.04 -10.42
CA GLY A 199 23.61 -29.67 -9.92
C GLY A 199 25.06 -29.25 -9.74
N LEU A 200 25.89 -30.12 -9.16
CA LEU A 200 27.34 -29.94 -9.08
C LEU A 200 27.96 -29.73 -10.46
N ASP A 201 27.66 -30.59 -11.41
CA ASP A 201 28.22 -30.51 -12.76
C ASP A 201 27.84 -29.22 -13.48
N LYS A 202 26.60 -28.76 -13.36
CA LYS A 202 26.18 -27.48 -13.93
C LYS A 202 26.83 -26.29 -13.23
N PHE A 203 26.92 -26.33 -11.89
CA PHE A 203 27.55 -25.27 -11.11
C PHE A 203 28.99 -25.01 -11.56
N VAL A 204 29.76 -26.08 -11.77
CA VAL A 204 31.18 -26.00 -12.15
C VAL A 204 31.38 -25.26 -13.46
N ASN A 205 30.50 -25.48 -14.43
CA ASN A 205 30.55 -24.79 -15.72
C ASN A 205 30.15 -23.30 -15.62
N LEU A 206 29.63 -22.87 -14.47
CA LEU A 206 29.14 -21.51 -14.22
C LEU A 206 30.01 -20.73 -13.24
N ILE A 207 30.99 -21.35 -12.57
CA ILE A 207 31.89 -20.68 -11.62
C ILE A 207 32.50 -19.37 -12.19
N PRO A 208 33.01 -19.32 -13.44
CA PRO A 208 33.57 -18.08 -14.02
C PRO A 208 32.55 -16.94 -14.16
N LYS A 209 31.26 -17.27 -14.25
CA LYS A 209 30.17 -16.32 -14.49
C LYS A 209 29.51 -15.82 -13.21
N ILE A 210 29.80 -16.46 -12.07
CA ILE A 210 29.21 -16.12 -10.78
C ILE A 210 30.03 -15.00 -10.13
N SER A 211 29.39 -14.10 -9.38
CA SER A 211 30.13 -13.08 -8.64
C SER A 211 31.03 -13.76 -7.60
N PHE A 212 32.24 -13.24 -7.39
CA PHE A 212 33.15 -13.83 -6.39
C PHE A 212 32.50 -13.89 -5.00
N TYR A 213 31.66 -12.93 -4.64
CA TYR A 213 30.93 -12.98 -3.37
C TYR A 213 29.96 -14.16 -3.27
N ASP A 214 29.23 -14.46 -4.33
CA ASP A 214 28.30 -15.58 -4.35
C ASP A 214 29.05 -16.92 -4.37
N LEU A 215 30.20 -16.97 -5.05
CA LEU A 215 31.12 -18.10 -4.98
C LEU A 215 31.57 -18.37 -3.53
N LEU A 216 31.92 -17.34 -2.76
CA LEU A 216 32.31 -17.49 -1.35
C LEU A 216 31.19 -18.10 -0.49
N LYS A 217 29.93 -17.72 -0.72
CA LYS A 217 28.76 -18.28 0.00
C LYS A 217 28.54 -19.75 -0.37
N ILE A 218 28.67 -20.07 -1.65
CA ILE A 218 28.58 -21.44 -2.16
C ILE A 218 29.70 -22.29 -1.54
N ILE A 219 30.93 -21.78 -1.50
CA ILE A 219 32.07 -22.44 -0.84
C ILE A 219 31.80 -22.67 0.65
N ASP A 220 31.26 -21.68 1.37
CA ASP A 220 30.94 -21.86 2.80
C ASP A 220 29.89 -22.97 3.01
N SER A 221 28.92 -23.06 2.10
CA SER A 221 27.90 -24.12 2.11
C SER A 221 28.50 -25.49 1.78
N ILE A 222 29.31 -25.59 0.73
CA ILE A 222 30.04 -26.81 0.36
C ILE A 222 30.94 -27.26 1.50
N ASN A 223 31.68 -26.34 2.14
CA ASN A 223 32.56 -26.66 3.25
C ASN A 223 31.79 -27.26 4.43
N ALA A 224 30.63 -26.72 4.78
CA ALA A 224 29.78 -27.31 5.82
C ALA A 224 29.30 -28.73 5.44
N ILE A 225 28.95 -28.96 4.16
CA ILE A 225 28.57 -30.28 3.67
C ILE A 225 29.75 -31.26 3.75
N ILE A 226 30.95 -30.84 3.36
CA ILE A 226 32.18 -31.66 3.45
C ILE A 226 32.47 -32.02 4.91
N GLU A 227 32.35 -31.06 5.84
CA GLU A 227 32.55 -31.32 7.27
C GLU A 227 31.55 -32.37 7.82
N LEU A 228 30.38 -32.53 7.20
CA LEU A 228 29.35 -33.50 7.59
C LEU A 228 29.43 -34.85 6.84
N LYS A 229 29.95 -34.88 5.61
CA LYS A 229 29.89 -36.05 4.70
C LYS A 229 31.24 -36.54 4.21
N GLY A 230 32.31 -35.82 4.49
CA GLY A 230 33.64 -36.05 3.94
C GLY A 230 33.77 -35.60 2.49
N ILE A 231 35.01 -35.38 2.05
CA ILE A 231 35.29 -34.87 0.69
C ILE A 231 34.86 -35.83 -0.41
N LEU A 232 34.79 -37.13 -0.10
CA LEU A 232 34.39 -38.20 -1.03
C LEU A 232 32.94 -38.09 -1.49
N PHE A 233 32.08 -37.38 -0.76
CA PHE A 233 30.75 -37.06 -1.25
C PHE A 233 30.80 -36.33 -2.62
N PHE A 234 31.88 -35.58 -2.85
CA PHE A 234 32.15 -34.87 -4.09
C PHE A 234 33.12 -35.63 -5.02
N GLN A 235 33.27 -36.95 -4.87
CA GLN A 235 34.24 -37.76 -5.65
C GLN A 235 34.20 -37.50 -7.18
N PRO A 236 33.03 -37.42 -7.86
CA PRO A 236 32.99 -37.15 -9.31
C PRO A 236 33.59 -35.79 -9.70
N PHE A 237 33.70 -34.89 -8.73
CA PHE A 237 34.16 -33.53 -8.90
C PHE A 237 35.67 -33.35 -8.61
N ILE A 238 36.29 -34.28 -7.87
CA ILE A 238 37.71 -34.21 -7.51
C ILE A 238 38.60 -34.14 -8.78
N GLU A 239 38.28 -34.89 -9.82
CA GLU A 239 39.03 -34.82 -11.09
C GLU A 239 38.80 -33.50 -11.86
N LYS A 240 37.64 -32.86 -11.69
CA LYS A 240 37.37 -31.54 -12.28
C LYS A 240 38.15 -30.44 -11.55
N LEU A 241 38.34 -30.54 -10.23
CA LEU A 241 39.17 -29.59 -9.47
C LEU A 241 40.57 -29.45 -10.07
N LYS A 242 41.19 -30.57 -10.49
CA LYS A 242 42.52 -30.55 -11.13
C LYS A 242 42.56 -29.80 -12.46
N LYS A 243 41.44 -29.78 -13.19
CA LYS A 243 41.35 -29.02 -14.44
C LYS A 243 41.18 -27.53 -14.13
N LEU A 244 40.38 -27.21 -13.11
CA LEU A 244 40.13 -25.83 -12.67
C LEU A 244 41.39 -25.15 -12.12
N THR A 245 42.30 -25.88 -11.44
CA THR A 245 43.59 -25.33 -11.00
C THR A 245 44.51 -24.92 -12.16
N LYS A 246 44.23 -25.35 -13.40
CA LYS A 246 44.96 -24.95 -14.61
C LYS A 246 44.23 -23.88 -15.42
N ASN A 247 43.02 -23.50 -15.01
CA ASN A 247 42.25 -22.47 -15.69
C ASN A 247 42.79 -21.09 -15.28
N PRO A 248 43.05 -20.16 -16.21
CA PRO A 248 43.44 -18.78 -15.88
C PRO A 248 42.32 -17.96 -15.19
N ASP A 249 41.07 -18.41 -15.21
CA ASP A 249 39.98 -17.72 -14.51
C ASP A 249 40.17 -17.71 -12.98
N PHE A 250 40.08 -16.51 -12.40
CA PHE A 250 40.29 -16.30 -10.96
C PHE A 250 39.34 -17.12 -10.09
N ASN A 251 38.04 -17.16 -10.44
CA ASN A 251 37.04 -17.87 -9.65
C ASN A 251 37.27 -19.37 -9.69
N ASP A 252 37.55 -19.93 -10.87
CA ASP A 252 37.86 -21.35 -11.05
C ASP A 252 39.12 -21.75 -10.26
N TYR A 253 40.18 -20.95 -10.38
CA TYR A 253 41.44 -21.20 -9.68
C TYR A 253 41.24 -21.10 -8.16
N TYR A 254 40.62 -20.02 -7.67
CA TYR A 254 40.35 -19.83 -6.24
C TYR A 254 39.53 -20.97 -5.65
N PHE A 255 38.40 -21.30 -6.29
CA PHE A 255 37.49 -22.34 -5.83
C PHE A 255 38.22 -23.68 -5.71
N SER A 256 39.03 -24.03 -6.71
CA SER A 256 39.73 -25.31 -6.72
C SER A 256 40.84 -25.38 -5.66
N VAL A 257 41.67 -24.34 -5.57
CA VAL A 257 42.73 -24.22 -4.56
C VAL A 257 42.17 -24.29 -3.14
N PHE A 258 41.07 -23.59 -2.87
CA PHE A 258 40.44 -23.57 -1.56
C PHE A 258 40.01 -24.96 -1.10
N ILE A 259 39.25 -25.68 -1.95
CA ILE A 259 38.74 -27.01 -1.63
C ILE A 259 39.89 -28.01 -1.43
N ILE A 260 40.94 -27.93 -2.27
CA ILE A 260 42.12 -28.79 -2.14
C ILE A 260 42.87 -28.53 -0.83
N LYS A 261 43.17 -27.27 -0.50
CA LYS A 261 43.93 -26.92 0.71
C LYS A 261 43.19 -27.30 1.99
N LYS A 262 41.89 -27.07 2.06
CA LYS A 262 41.07 -27.42 3.23
C LYS A 262 41.07 -28.92 3.51
N ASN A 263 41.03 -29.74 2.47
CA ASN A 263 40.86 -31.19 2.56
C ASN A 263 42.12 -31.96 2.13
N TYR A 264 43.29 -31.33 2.27
CA TYR A 264 44.53 -31.83 1.70
C TYR A 264 44.91 -33.23 2.19
N SER A 265 44.80 -33.49 3.50
CA SER A 265 45.14 -34.79 4.09
C SER A 265 44.31 -35.92 3.49
N GLU A 266 43.00 -35.75 3.41
CA GLU A 266 42.09 -36.74 2.82
C GLU A 266 42.33 -36.87 1.31
N LEU A 267 42.44 -35.76 0.58
CA LEU A 267 42.57 -35.78 -0.87
C LEU A 267 43.87 -36.42 -1.36
N VAL A 268 44.97 -36.26 -0.63
CA VAL A 268 46.27 -36.84 -0.98
C VAL A 268 46.28 -38.37 -0.87
N GLU A 269 45.51 -38.94 0.06
CA GLU A 269 45.35 -40.39 0.18
C GLU A 269 44.59 -40.97 -1.01
N PHE A 270 43.55 -40.28 -1.47
CA PHE A 270 42.70 -40.75 -2.58
C PHE A 270 43.28 -40.43 -3.97
N VAL A 271 44.06 -39.35 -4.07
CA VAL A 271 44.60 -38.86 -5.33
C VAL A 271 46.04 -38.36 -5.11
N PRO A 272 47.04 -39.27 -5.14
CA PRO A 272 48.43 -38.95 -4.81
C PRO A 272 49.02 -37.79 -5.62
N ASN A 273 48.59 -37.66 -6.88
CA ASN A 273 49.05 -36.62 -7.79
C ASN A 273 48.57 -35.20 -7.42
N ILE A 274 47.75 -35.02 -6.37
CA ILE A 274 47.32 -33.69 -5.89
C ILE A 274 48.47 -32.90 -5.22
N LYS A 275 49.52 -33.58 -4.73
CA LYS A 275 50.62 -32.94 -3.99
C LYS A 275 51.31 -31.79 -4.74
N GLU A 276 51.36 -31.86 -6.08
CA GLU A 276 52.12 -30.94 -6.93
C GLU A 276 51.24 -30.09 -7.88
N ILE A 277 49.91 -30.11 -7.70
CA ILE A 277 48.99 -29.43 -8.64
C ILE A 277 49.00 -27.91 -8.46
N ILE A 278 49.26 -27.43 -7.24
CA ILE A 278 49.24 -26.01 -6.91
C ILE A 278 50.66 -25.48 -6.99
N MET A 279 50.98 -24.77 -8.08
CA MET A 279 52.27 -24.11 -8.25
C MET A 279 52.43 -22.99 -7.21
N GLU A 280 53.59 -22.94 -6.55
CA GLU A 280 53.83 -22.01 -5.42
C GLU A 280 53.76 -20.54 -5.86
N GLU A 281 54.27 -20.21 -7.05
CA GLU A 281 54.20 -18.86 -7.62
C GLU A 281 52.75 -18.39 -7.82
N GLN A 282 51.92 -19.21 -8.47
CA GLN A 282 50.50 -18.90 -8.70
C GLN A 282 49.71 -18.83 -7.39
N PHE A 283 50.08 -19.65 -6.41
CA PHE A 283 49.43 -19.63 -5.10
C PHE A 283 49.78 -18.39 -4.28
N ASN A 284 51.02 -17.92 -4.34
CA ASN A 284 51.42 -16.67 -3.70
C ASN A 284 50.77 -15.47 -4.41
N PHE A 285 50.72 -15.48 -5.75
CA PHE A 285 49.97 -14.48 -6.52
C PHE A 285 48.49 -14.42 -6.10
N LEU A 286 47.82 -15.58 -5.95
CA LEU A 286 46.44 -15.65 -5.46
C LEU A 286 46.28 -15.04 -4.06
N LYS A 287 47.22 -15.29 -3.14
CA LYS A 287 47.18 -14.70 -1.79
C LYS A 287 47.21 -13.18 -1.86
N ASP A 288 48.10 -12.63 -2.67
CA ASP A 288 48.25 -11.19 -2.84
C ASP A 288 47.00 -10.59 -3.48
N GLU A 289 46.45 -11.22 -4.53
CA GLU A 289 45.18 -10.82 -5.12
C GLU A 289 44.01 -10.86 -4.12
N LEU A 290 43.94 -11.89 -3.27
CA LEU A 290 42.90 -12.00 -2.24
C LEU A 290 43.03 -10.91 -1.17
N VAL A 291 44.24 -10.58 -0.74
CA VAL A 291 44.48 -9.49 0.20
C VAL A 291 44.10 -8.15 -0.44
N ASN A 292 44.53 -7.91 -1.68
CA ASN A 292 44.18 -6.71 -2.44
C ASN A 292 42.67 -6.61 -2.66
N TYR A 293 42.00 -7.73 -2.96
CA TYR A 293 40.55 -7.81 -3.08
C TYR A 293 39.85 -7.51 -1.75
N PHE A 294 40.36 -8.04 -0.63
CA PHE A 294 39.80 -7.77 0.69
C PHE A 294 39.89 -6.28 1.07
N ILE A 295 41.04 -5.65 0.77
CA ILE A 295 41.25 -4.22 1.01
C ILE A 295 40.37 -3.39 0.09
N SER A 296 40.30 -3.72 -1.20
CA SER A 296 39.44 -2.99 -2.14
C SER A 296 37.96 -3.13 -1.79
N GLU A 297 37.53 -4.26 -1.24
CA GLU A 297 36.16 -4.44 -0.73
C GLU A 297 35.87 -3.61 0.53
N ILE A 298 36.88 -3.33 1.36
CA ILE A 298 36.78 -2.36 2.45
C ILE A 298 36.64 -0.95 1.88
N ASP A 299 37.47 -0.57 0.92
CA ASP A 299 37.44 0.75 0.28
C ASP A 299 36.11 0.99 -0.47
N ASN A 300 35.50 -0.08 -0.97
CA ASN A 300 34.18 -0.06 -1.62
C ASN A 300 33.00 -0.20 -0.65
N PHE A 301 33.22 -0.08 0.66
CA PHE A 301 32.16 -0.15 1.69
C PHE A 301 31.27 -1.41 1.60
N CYS A 302 31.87 -2.58 1.38
CA CYS A 302 31.11 -3.84 1.25
C CYS A 302 30.44 -4.32 2.56
N LEU A 303 29.48 -5.25 2.47
CA LEU A 303 28.85 -5.83 3.67
C LEU A 303 29.89 -6.51 4.57
N ILE A 304 29.85 -6.20 5.87
CA ILE A 304 30.74 -6.81 6.88
C ILE A 304 30.70 -8.35 6.82
N ASP A 305 29.55 -8.95 6.48
CA ASP A 305 29.40 -10.40 6.38
C ASP A 305 30.20 -10.99 5.21
N LYS A 306 30.39 -10.26 4.10
CA LYS A 306 31.32 -10.63 3.02
C LYS A 306 32.75 -10.72 3.53
N LEU A 307 33.19 -9.71 4.28
CA LEU A 307 34.54 -9.70 4.87
C LEU A 307 34.70 -10.79 5.95
N LYS A 308 33.66 -11.10 6.72
CA LYS A 308 33.67 -12.22 7.67
C LYS A 308 33.88 -13.55 6.93
N LEU A 309 33.17 -13.76 5.82
CA LEU A 309 33.32 -14.95 4.98
C LEU A 309 34.74 -15.07 4.42
N LEU A 310 35.26 -14.00 3.80
CA LEU A 310 36.65 -13.97 3.31
C LEU A 310 37.65 -14.31 4.41
N LYS A 311 37.54 -13.67 5.57
CA LYS A 311 38.44 -13.90 6.71
C LYS A 311 38.40 -15.34 7.23
N LYS A 312 37.24 -16.00 7.20
CA LYS A 312 37.11 -17.42 7.56
C LYS A 312 37.93 -18.27 6.58
N GLN A 313 37.87 -17.94 5.29
CA GLN A 313 38.55 -18.67 4.22
C GLN A 313 40.07 -18.37 4.16
N PHE A 314 40.51 -17.17 4.52
CA PHE A 314 41.94 -16.80 4.59
C PHE A 314 42.75 -17.69 5.54
N LYS A 315 42.13 -18.17 6.61
CA LYS A 315 42.77 -19.13 7.53
C LYS A 315 43.17 -20.43 6.80
N ILE A 316 42.37 -20.86 5.82
CA ILE A 316 42.59 -22.09 5.04
C ILE A 316 43.66 -21.88 3.97
N ILE A 317 43.63 -20.73 3.30
CA ILE A 317 44.62 -20.33 2.29
C ILE A 317 45.99 -20.00 2.91
N GLY A 318 46.04 -19.79 4.23
CA GLY A 318 47.29 -19.48 4.95
C GLY A 318 47.68 -18.01 4.88
N ILE A 319 46.71 -17.10 4.77
CA ILE A 319 46.94 -15.65 4.86
C ILE A 319 46.94 -15.24 6.34
N PRO A 320 48.04 -14.68 6.88
CA PRO A 320 48.12 -14.25 8.27
C PRO A 320 47.04 -13.20 8.62
N LYS A 321 46.37 -13.39 9.75
CA LYS A 321 45.29 -12.48 10.21
C LYS A 321 45.78 -11.05 10.41
N ASP A 322 47.03 -10.87 10.81
CA ASP A 322 47.57 -9.57 11.19
C ASP A 322 47.71 -8.62 9.99
N ILE A 323 47.91 -9.16 8.77
CA ILE A 323 47.96 -8.38 7.52
C ILE A 323 46.68 -7.56 7.32
N ILE A 324 45.52 -8.15 7.56
CA ILE A 324 44.21 -7.50 7.34
C ILE A 324 43.54 -6.98 8.62
N ARG A 325 44.13 -7.23 9.80
CA ARG A 325 43.48 -6.99 11.10
C ARG A 325 43.23 -5.52 11.36
N HIS A 326 44.20 -4.66 11.02
CA HIS A 326 44.11 -3.22 11.23
C HIS A 326 42.96 -2.64 10.39
N GLU A 327 43.01 -2.83 9.07
CA GLU A 327 41.98 -2.37 8.14
C GLU A 327 40.59 -2.89 8.48
N TYR A 328 40.45 -4.19 8.80
CA TYR A 328 39.15 -4.75 9.16
C TYR A 328 38.56 -4.16 10.46
N LYS A 329 39.40 -3.84 11.45
CA LYS A 329 38.95 -3.18 12.69
C LYS A 329 38.54 -1.73 12.43
N LYS A 330 39.35 -1.00 11.67
CA LYS A 330 39.06 0.38 11.24
C LYS A 330 37.73 0.44 10.49
N TYR A 331 37.54 -0.46 9.52
CA TYR A 331 36.30 -0.56 8.75
C TYR A 331 35.07 -0.87 9.62
N LYS A 332 35.19 -1.79 10.59
CA LYS A 332 34.09 -2.05 11.55
C LYS A 332 33.69 -0.83 12.35
N ALA A 333 34.66 -0.04 12.80
CA ALA A 333 34.39 1.19 13.53
C ALA A 333 33.71 2.20 12.60
N GLU A 334 34.20 2.34 11.36
CA GLU A 334 33.62 3.22 10.35
C GLU A 334 32.18 2.87 10.00
N ILE A 335 31.85 1.58 9.78
CA ILE A 335 30.48 1.15 9.53
C ILE A 335 29.57 1.41 10.73
N LYS A 336 30.05 1.21 11.96
CA LYS A 336 29.28 1.55 13.16
C LYS A 336 29.01 3.05 13.23
N GLU A 337 29.99 3.90 12.88
CA GLU A 337 29.79 5.35 12.81
C GLU A 337 28.86 5.76 11.66
N LEU A 338 28.90 5.09 10.51
CA LEU A 338 27.94 5.28 9.43
C LEU A 338 26.51 4.92 9.86
N GLU A 339 26.34 3.80 10.57
CA GLU A 339 25.04 3.41 11.12
C GLU A 339 24.51 4.47 12.11
N LYS A 340 25.35 4.99 13.00
CA LYS A 340 25.00 6.11 13.89
C LYS A 340 24.56 7.34 13.09
N LYS A 341 25.28 7.71 12.03
CA LYS A 341 24.91 8.83 11.14
C LYS A 341 23.55 8.62 10.49
N LEU A 342 23.23 7.40 10.06
CA LEU A 342 21.90 7.05 9.52
C LEU A 342 20.79 7.22 10.58
N TYR A 343 21.02 6.76 11.82
CA TYR A 343 20.09 7.01 12.92
C TYR A 343 19.92 8.48 13.24
N LEU A 344 21.01 9.28 13.24
CA LEU A 344 20.92 10.72 13.44
C LEU A 344 20.10 11.41 12.33
N LYS A 345 20.25 10.97 11.06
CA LYS A 345 19.44 11.46 9.93
C LYS A 345 17.97 11.08 10.11
N LYS A 346 17.69 9.84 10.53
CA LYS A 346 16.34 9.38 10.90
C LYS A 346 15.76 10.23 12.03
N PHE A 347 16.51 10.47 13.10
CA PHE A 347 16.06 11.27 14.25
C PHE A 347 15.82 12.72 13.86
N ALA A 348 16.64 13.30 12.99
CA ALA A 348 16.42 14.64 12.46
C ALA A 348 15.08 14.74 11.72
N PHE A 349 14.76 13.73 10.90
CA PHE A 349 13.46 13.66 10.22
C PHE A 349 12.28 13.49 11.19
N LEU A 350 12.40 12.60 12.19
CA LEU A 350 11.36 12.45 13.21
C LEU A 350 11.18 13.72 14.05
N LYS A 351 12.28 14.39 14.43
CA LYS A 351 12.26 15.67 15.15
C LYS A 351 11.61 16.78 14.32
N LEU A 352 11.89 16.83 13.01
CA LEU A 352 11.21 17.74 12.10
C LEU A 352 9.69 17.54 12.12
N LEU A 353 9.22 16.29 12.18
CA LEU A 353 7.79 15.99 12.32
C LEU A 353 7.25 16.41 13.71
N ILE A 354 7.99 16.16 14.79
CA ILE A 354 7.63 16.61 16.15
C ILE A 354 7.39 18.12 16.17
N GLU A 355 8.34 18.89 15.65
CA GLU A 355 8.30 20.36 15.64
C GLU A 355 7.20 20.88 14.70
N LYS A 356 7.12 20.37 13.46
CA LYS A 356 6.16 20.85 12.47
C LYS A 356 4.71 20.63 12.88
N TYR A 357 4.42 19.58 13.63
CA TYR A 357 3.06 19.20 14.05
C TYR A 357 2.82 19.37 15.55
N ASN A 358 3.63 20.19 16.22
CA ASN A 358 3.47 20.60 17.62
C ASN A 358 3.21 19.43 18.59
N ILE A 359 3.97 18.34 18.44
CA ILE A 359 3.86 17.19 19.35
C ILE A 359 4.46 17.59 20.70
N ILE A 360 3.66 17.44 21.76
CA ILE A 360 4.03 17.90 23.10
C ILE A 360 4.89 16.83 23.77
N ARG A 361 5.93 17.25 24.50
CA ARG A 361 6.72 16.35 25.33
C ARG A 361 5.95 16.00 26.60
N THR A 362 5.71 14.70 26.85
CA THR A 362 4.78 14.23 27.90
C THR A 362 5.41 13.16 28.79
N LYS A 363 4.80 12.83 29.93
CA LYS A 363 5.29 11.76 30.82
C LYS A 363 4.73 10.41 30.36
N GLY A 364 5.58 9.42 30.10
CA GLY A 364 5.21 8.13 29.51
C GLY A 364 4.92 6.99 30.50
N ASP A 365 5.29 7.11 31.79
CA ASP A 365 5.18 6.04 32.80
C ASP A 365 5.72 4.69 32.31
N PHE A 366 7.06 4.55 32.30
CA PHE A 366 7.76 3.37 31.80
C PHE A 366 7.74 2.23 32.82
N ARG A 367 6.87 1.24 32.61
CA ARG A 367 6.75 0.05 33.48
C ARG A 367 7.43 -1.16 32.88
N LYS A 368 8.45 -1.70 33.55
CA LYS A 368 9.22 -2.84 33.06
C LYS A 368 8.41 -4.14 33.11
N LYS A 369 8.45 -4.91 32.01
CA LYS A 369 7.89 -6.26 31.87
C LYS A 369 8.88 -7.15 31.10
N ARG A 370 9.66 -7.95 31.84
CA ARG A 370 10.78 -8.76 31.30
C ARG A 370 11.79 -7.88 30.54
N ASN A 371 11.90 -8.05 29.22
CA ASN A 371 12.88 -7.37 28.36
C ASN A 371 12.27 -6.18 27.58
N ALA A 372 11.08 -5.73 28.01
CA ALA A 372 10.35 -4.62 27.40
C ALA A 372 9.74 -3.72 28.47
N TYR A 373 9.33 -2.52 28.06
CA TYR A 373 8.58 -1.56 28.85
C TYR A 373 7.19 -1.39 28.26
N ILE A 374 6.20 -1.24 29.13
CA ILE A 374 4.86 -0.77 28.80
C ILE A 374 4.82 0.71 29.17
N VAL A 375 4.38 1.54 28.23
CA VAL A 375 4.37 3.00 28.30
C VAL A 375 2.95 3.47 28.05
N LYS A 376 2.43 4.32 28.94
CA LYS A 376 1.14 4.97 28.73
C LYS A 376 1.37 6.30 28.03
N HIS A 377 0.98 6.36 26.76
CA HIS A 377 1.04 7.60 25.98
C HIS A 377 0.01 8.62 26.43
N ASP A 378 0.32 9.90 26.21
CA ASP A 378 -0.59 11.01 26.41
C ASP A 378 -1.78 10.95 25.44
N GLU A 379 -2.97 11.33 25.92
CA GLU A 379 -4.22 11.21 25.16
C GLU A 379 -4.31 12.21 24.00
N GLU A 380 -3.78 13.43 24.15
CA GLU A 380 -3.81 14.45 23.08
C GLU A 380 -2.81 14.08 21.97
N ASN A 381 -1.60 13.70 22.35
CA ASN A 381 -0.61 13.18 21.41
C ASN A 381 -1.13 11.95 20.66
N SER A 382 -1.80 11.02 21.35
CA SER A 382 -2.35 9.81 20.73
C SER A 382 -3.42 10.10 19.67
N LYS A 383 -4.10 11.26 19.73
CA LYS A 383 -5.05 11.71 18.69
C LYS A 383 -4.34 12.25 17.44
N ASN A 384 -3.06 12.63 17.55
CA ASN A 384 -2.28 13.15 16.43
C ASN A 384 -1.74 11.99 15.55
N PRO A 385 -2.13 11.88 14.27
CA PRO A 385 -1.65 10.81 13.39
C PRO A 385 -0.13 10.83 13.18
N VAL A 386 0.53 11.98 13.33
CA VAL A 386 1.98 12.13 13.21
C VAL A 386 2.70 11.51 14.41
N TYR A 387 2.16 11.67 15.61
CA TYR A 387 2.69 11.03 16.81
C TYR A 387 2.65 9.52 16.68
N ASN A 388 1.50 8.98 16.25
CA ASN A 388 1.31 7.55 15.98
C ASN A 388 2.31 7.01 14.93
N TYR A 389 2.61 7.81 13.90
CA TYR A 389 3.66 7.48 12.95
C TYR A 389 5.04 7.43 13.62
N ILE A 390 5.41 8.44 14.41
CA ILE A 390 6.73 8.52 15.05
C ILE A 390 6.95 7.36 16.02
N ILE A 391 6.00 7.07 16.92
CA ILE A 391 6.15 6.00 17.91
C ILE A 391 6.26 4.61 17.25
N ALA A 392 5.51 4.36 16.16
CA ALA A 392 5.70 3.14 15.38
C ALA A 392 7.11 3.02 14.78
N ARG A 393 7.72 4.14 14.36
CA ARG A 393 9.06 4.18 13.75
C ARG A 393 10.23 4.12 14.73
N ILE A 394 10.02 4.43 16.01
CA ILE A 394 11.05 4.26 17.06
C ILE A 394 10.99 2.87 17.72
N GLY A 395 10.08 2.00 17.27
CA GLY A 395 10.05 0.59 17.69
C GLY A 395 9.04 0.27 18.78
N PHE A 396 8.05 1.14 19.00
CA PHE A 396 6.86 0.75 19.77
C PHE A 396 5.99 -0.25 18.99
N PHE A 397 5.36 -1.15 19.72
CA PHE A 397 4.49 -2.20 19.20
C PHE A 397 3.42 -2.59 20.24
N GLY A 398 2.53 -3.50 19.85
CA GLY A 398 1.48 -4.02 20.73
C GLY A 398 0.21 -3.15 20.75
N VAL A 399 -0.63 -3.33 21.77
CA VAL A 399 -1.90 -2.59 21.86
C VAL A 399 -1.62 -1.10 22.01
N ASN A 400 -2.18 -0.30 21.08
CA ASN A 400 -2.00 1.15 21.03
C ASN A 400 -0.52 1.59 21.02
N ASP A 401 0.37 0.75 20.47
CA ASP A 401 1.81 1.02 20.39
C ASP A 401 2.44 1.33 21.76
N GLN A 402 1.98 0.65 22.83
CA GLN A 402 2.42 0.94 24.21
C GLN A 402 3.64 0.12 24.66
N THR A 403 4.09 -0.87 23.89
CA THR A 403 5.19 -1.76 24.30
C THR A 403 6.46 -1.46 23.51
N ILE A 404 7.62 -1.42 24.16
CA ILE A 404 8.92 -1.20 23.50
C ILE A 404 10.02 -2.00 24.19
N LYS A 405 10.97 -2.57 23.44
CA LYS A 405 12.11 -3.34 24.02
C LYS A 405 13.14 -2.39 24.62
N SER A 406 13.82 -2.79 25.70
CA SER A 406 14.89 -1.98 26.32
C SER A 406 16.00 -1.60 25.32
N SER A 407 16.32 -2.49 24.38
CA SER A 407 17.29 -2.23 23.30
C SER A 407 16.84 -1.11 22.36
N GLU A 408 15.54 -1.02 22.04
CA GLU A 408 15.01 0.03 21.17
C GLU A 408 15.04 1.39 21.85
N ILE A 409 14.75 1.44 23.15
CA ILE A 409 14.87 2.67 23.92
C ILE A 409 16.33 3.15 23.91
N GLY A 410 17.30 2.23 24.11
CA GLY A 410 18.72 2.57 24.11
C GLY A 410 19.22 3.09 22.75
N ILE A 411 18.82 2.46 21.65
CA ILE A 411 19.18 2.90 20.29
C ILE A 411 18.49 4.23 19.96
N ASN A 412 17.20 4.38 20.27
CA ASN A 412 16.42 5.59 19.98
C ASN A 412 16.50 6.66 21.09
N TYR A 413 17.46 6.54 22.02
CA TYR A 413 17.53 7.35 23.24
C TYR A 413 17.40 8.86 23.00
N PHE A 414 18.12 9.40 22.00
CA PHE A 414 18.12 10.83 21.72
C PHE A 414 16.77 11.35 21.22
N ILE A 415 16.07 10.61 20.34
CA ILE A 415 14.74 11.02 19.87
C ILE A 415 13.67 10.81 20.95
N MET A 416 13.82 9.78 21.80
CA MET A 416 12.91 9.54 22.93
C MET A 416 12.89 10.72 23.91
N ASN A 417 14.03 11.38 24.14
CA ASN A 417 14.10 12.58 24.99
C ASN A 417 13.37 13.80 24.41
N HIS A 418 13.02 13.79 23.12
CA HIS A 418 12.16 14.81 22.53
C HIS A 418 10.67 14.50 22.69
N LEU A 419 10.30 13.26 23.02
CA LEU A 419 8.92 12.80 23.18
C LEU A 419 8.52 12.70 24.66
N PHE A 420 9.44 12.28 25.53
CA PHE A 420 9.15 11.95 26.92
C PHE A 420 9.90 12.83 27.92
N LEU A 421 9.21 13.25 28.99
CA LEU A 421 9.79 14.01 30.11
C LEU A 421 10.59 13.13 31.08
N ASP A 422 10.36 11.82 31.08
CA ASP A 422 11.02 10.86 31.96
C ASP A 422 12.54 10.80 31.73
N ASP A 423 13.30 10.64 32.81
CA ASP A 423 14.74 10.41 32.74
C ASP A 423 15.04 8.95 32.40
N LEU A 424 15.20 8.68 31.11
CA LEU A 424 15.50 7.35 30.58
C LEU A 424 16.91 6.86 30.97
N SER A 425 17.81 7.73 31.44
CA SER A 425 19.15 7.32 31.87
C SER A 425 19.15 6.54 33.18
N SER A 426 18.11 6.74 34.01
CA SER A 426 17.89 6.01 35.26
C SER A 426 17.59 4.52 35.05
N LEU A 427 17.17 4.13 33.84
CA LEU A 427 16.85 2.75 33.48
C LEU A 427 18.13 1.99 33.10
N GLN A 428 18.66 1.17 34.02
CA GLN A 428 19.97 0.50 33.88
C GLN A 428 20.14 -0.29 32.57
N ASP A 429 19.12 -1.04 32.15
CA ASP A 429 19.16 -1.83 30.91
C ASP A 429 19.13 -0.96 29.66
N VAL A 430 18.36 0.13 29.66
CA VAL A 430 18.35 1.13 28.59
C VAL A 430 19.71 1.81 28.48
N ASN A 431 20.30 2.20 29.61
CA ASN A 431 21.61 2.84 29.63
C ASN A 431 22.72 1.89 29.12
N TYR A 432 22.66 0.61 29.48
CA TYR A 432 23.56 -0.41 28.92
C TYR A 432 23.51 -0.44 27.37
N TYR A 433 22.32 -0.53 26.78
CA TYR A 433 22.18 -0.56 25.32
C TYR A 433 22.53 0.77 24.66
N LYS A 434 22.22 1.91 25.32
CA LYS A 434 22.65 3.24 24.88
C LYS A 434 24.18 3.29 24.79
N THR A 435 24.89 2.96 25.86
CA THR A 435 26.36 2.99 25.91
C THR A 435 26.97 1.99 24.93
N GLN A 436 26.39 0.80 24.77
CA GLN A 436 26.87 -0.19 23.80
C GLN A 436 26.81 0.33 22.36
N PHE A 437 25.72 1.01 21.99
CA PHE A 437 25.53 1.51 20.63
C PHE A 437 26.21 2.88 20.41
N TRP A 438 25.86 3.88 21.22
CA TRP A 438 26.30 5.27 21.09
C TRP A 438 27.64 5.59 21.74
N GLY A 439 28.06 4.80 22.74
CA GLY A 439 29.18 5.14 23.63
C GLY A 439 28.78 6.18 24.69
N GLU A 440 29.76 6.91 25.21
CA GLU A 440 29.53 8.02 26.16
C GLU A 440 29.11 9.33 25.47
N ASN A 441 29.05 9.31 24.14
CA ASN A 441 28.72 10.47 23.33
C ASN A 441 27.27 10.92 23.56
N ASN A 442 27.07 12.23 23.72
CA ASN A 442 25.75 12.87 23.68
C ASN A 442 25.59 13.64 22.36
N TYR A 443 24.63 13.23 21.53
CA TYR A 443 24.39 13.86 20.23
C TYR A 443 23.20 14.82 20.31
N ALA A 444 23.35 16.00 19.72
CA ALA A 444 22.25 16.92 19.48
C ALA A 444 21.56 16.60 18.14
N ILE A 445 20.24 16.50 18.14
CA ILE A 445 19.45 16.28 16.92
C ILE A 445 19.01 17.64 16.38
N ASN A 446 19.35 17.97 15.14
CA ASN A 446 18.86 19.16 14.45
C ASN A 446 17.81 18.79 13.40
N SER A 447 16.60 19.33 13.51
CA SER A 447 15.48 19.06 12.60
C SER A 447 15.76 19.48 11.15
N ILE A 448 16.62 20.49 10.93
CA ILE A 448 17.00 20.97 9.59
C ILE A 448 17.60 19.84 8.75
N ASN A 449 18.35 18.93 9.36
CA ASN A 449 18.95 17.80 8.64
C ASN A 449 17.89 16.80 8.12
N GLY A 450 16.69 16.82 8.69
CA GLY A 450 15.57 15.97 8.32
C GLY A 450 14.94 16.30 6.97
N TYR A 451 15.06 17.54 6.49
CA TYR A 451 14.48 17.97 5.21
C TYR A 451 14.99 17.16 4.02
N SER A 452 16.22 16.64 4.11
CA SER A 452 16.83 15.79 3.07
C SER A 452 16.04 14.49 2.82
N LEU A 453 15.29 14.01 3.82
CA LEU A 453 14.45 12.80 3.74
C LEU A 453 13.02 13.08 3.29
N LEU A 454 12.62 14.33 3.12
CA LEU A 454 11.35 14.64 2.46
C LEU A 454 11.49 14.38 0.96
N SER A 455 10.51 13.67 0.40
CA SER A 455 10.43 13.48 -1.05
C SER A 455 10.19 14.84 -1.71
N LYS A 456 10.98 15.15 -2.74
CA LYS A 456 10.77 16.34 -3.57
C LYS A 456 9.56 16.09 -4.48
N ASN A 457 8.93 17.15 -4.98
CA ASN A 457 8.06 17.04 -6.15
C ASN A 457 8.91 16.46 -7.28
N ILE A 458 8.55 15.26 -7.75
CA ILE A 458 9.30 14.65 -8.82
C ILE A 458 8.64 15.08 -10.12
N GLU A 459 9.30 15.98 -10.85
CA GLU A 459 9.02 16.19 -12.26
C GLU A 459 9.75 15.08 -13.02
N TYR A 460 9.01 14.10 -13.52
CA TYR A 460 9.55 13.12 -14.44
C TYR A 460 9.42 13.63 -15.87
N ILE A 461 10.49 13.44 -16.62
CA ILE A 461 10.45 13.49 -18.08
C ILE A 461 9.83 12.17 -18.54
N TYR A 462 8.67 12.29 -19.18
CA TYR A 462 8.04 11.22 -19.92
C TYR A 462 8.78 11.05 -21.25
N GLU A 463 9.52 9.95 -21.40
CA GLU A 463 9.56 9.27 -22.69
C GLU A 463 8.69 8.02 -22.55
N GLY A 464 7.60 8.03 -23.33
CA GLY A 464 6.62 6.95 -23.37
C GLY A 464 7.24 5.61 -23.80
N ASP A 465 6.50 4.55 -23.53
CA ASP A 465 6.70 3.20 -24.09
C ASP A 465 7.71 2.25 -23.44
N GLN A 466 8.16 2.47 -22.20
CA GLN A 466 8.66 1.32 -21.44
C GLN A 466 7.49 0.41 -21.01
N LYS A 467 7.21 -0.60 -21.84
CA LYS A 467 6.50 -1.82 -21.41
C LYS A 467 7.36 -2.47 -20.32
N TYR A 468 7.15 -2.08 -19.07
CA TYR A 468 7.71 -2.82 -17.94
C TYR A 468 7.25 -4.27 -18.04
N SER A 469 8.20 -5.20 -17.91
CA SER A 469 7.95 -6.64 -18.03
C SER A 469 6.94 -7.16 -17.00
N ASP A 470 6.36 -8.34 -17.23
CA ASP A 470 5.48 -9.03 -16.29
C ASP A 470 6.11 -9.30 -14.91
N ASP A 471 7.43 -9.19 -14.78
CA ASP A 471 8.18 -9.30 -13.52
C ASP A 471 8.39 -7.94 -12.80
N THR A 472 7.49 -6.97 -13.01
CA THR A 472 7.55 -5.65 -12.36
C THR A 472 6.42 -5.47 -11.36
N MET A 473 6.71 -4.78 -10.26
CA MET A 473 5.71 -4.34 -9.27
C MET A 473 5.98 -2.91 -8.80
N ILE A 474 4.98 -2.28 -8.21
CA ILE A 474 5.11 -0.95 -7.58
C ILE A 474 5.35 -1.12 -6.09
N ILE A 475 6.30 -0.38 -5.53
CA ILE A 475 6.57 -0.40 -4.09
C ILE A 475 6.55 1.03 -3.56
N GLU A 476 5.75 1.27 -2.52
CA GLU A 476 5.88 2.45 -1.67
C GLU A 476 6.89 2.16 -0.54
N TRP A 477 7.94 2.96 -0.50
CA TRP A 477 8.97 2.92 0.53
C TRP A 477 8.58 3.75 1.74
N ASP A 478 8.96 3.34 2.93
CA ASP A 478 8.79 4.15 4.14
C ASP A 478 9.97 3.98 5.09
N LEU A 479 10.08 4.89 6.06
CA LEU A 479 11.10 4.90 7.08
C LEU A 479 11.12 3.57 7.85
N ALA A 480 12.27 2.92 7.85
CA ALA A 480 12.47 1.67 8.57
C ALA A 480 12.52 1.91 10.09
N ASN A 481 11.99 0.94 10.84
CA ASN A 481 12.05 0.98 12.31
C ASN A 481 13.49 0.91 12.81
N ARG A 482 14.33 0.13 12.12
CA ARG A 482 15.78 0.05 12.33
C ARG A 482 16.48 0.22 10.99
N ALA A 483 17.70 0.75 11.01
CA ALA A 483 18.54 0.71 9.82
C ALA A 483 18.88 -0.76 9.50
N ILE A 484 18.65 -1.20 8.27
CA ILE A 484 18.94 -2.57 7.83
C ILE A 484 19.85 -2.48 6.61
N GLN A 485 21.05 -3.04 6.71
CA GLN A 485 22.05 -3.05 5.64
C GLN A 485 22.40 -1.65 5.10
N GLY A 486 22.37 -0.62 5.96
CA GLY A 486 22.64 0.76 5.55
C GLY A 486 21.45 1.47 4.89
N SER A 487 20.31 0.79 4.72
CA SER A 487 19.05 1.42 4.32
C SER A 487 18.27 1.91 5.54
N ILE A 488 17.68 3.09 5.41
CA ILE A 488 16.68 3.63 6.34
C ILE A 488 15.26 3.55 5.78
N VAL A 489 15.08 2.91 4.63
CA VAL A 489 13.78 2.68 4.00
C VAL A 489 13.47 1.19 3.87
N CYS A 490 12.20 0.86 4.03
CA CYS A 490 11.65 -0.48 3.84
C CYS A 490 10.22 -0.38 3.29
N ALA A 491 9.76 -1.40 2.57
CA ALA A 491 8.38 -1.43 2.11
C ALA A 491 7.43 -1.99 3.17
N TYR A 492 6.18 -1.56 3.05
CA TYR A 492 5.06 -2.06 3.83
C TYR A 492 4.61 -3.45 3.40
N GLY A 493 5.38 -4.47 3.78
CA GLY A 493 5.12 -5.84 3.39
C GLY A 493 4.64 -6.74 4.53
N SER A 494 4.11 -7.89 4.11
CA SER A 494 4.16 -9.12 4.89
C SER A 494 5.58 -9.43 5.40
N GLN A 495 6.57 -9.18 4.56
CA GLN A 495 7.99 -9.37 4.83
C GLN A 495 8.73 -8.04 4.79
N ILE A 496 9.89 -7.97 5.45
CA ILE A 496 10.72 -6.76 5.44
C ILE A 496 11.36 -6.66 4.07
N VAL A 497 10.82 -5.82 3.20
CA VAL A 497 11.40 -5.56 1.87
C VAL A 497 12.32 -4.36 1.97
N ILE A 498 13.56 -4.49 1.52
CA ILE A 498 14.54 -3.40 1.44
C ILE A 498 15.07 -3.27 0.01
N PRO A 499 15.50 -2.07 -0.41
CA PRO A 499 16.11 -1.91 -1.71
C PRO A 499 17.44 -2.68 -1.75
N ASP A 500 17.73 -3.30 -2.88
CA ASP A 500 19.03 -3.93 -3.11
C ASP A 500 20.14 -2.88 -3.09
N ARG A 501 21.20 -3.12 -2.33
CA ARG A 501 22.36 -2.23 -2.18
C ARG A 501 23.09 -1.94 -3.49
N ASN A 502 22.97 -2.85 -4.46
CA ASN A 502 23.57 -2.69 -5.77
C ASN A 502 22.71 -1.84 -6.71
N SER A 503 21.50 -1.45 -6.30
CA SER A 503 20.67 -0.54 -7.07
C SER A 503 21.27 0.87 -7.03
N PRO A 504 21.38 1.57 -8.17
CA PRO A 504 21.86 2.95 -8.20
C PRO A 504 20.99 3.89 -7.37
N LEU A 505 19.74 3.53 -7.11
CA LEU A 505 18.81 4.33 -6.30
C LEU A 505 18.89 4.04 -4.80
N PHE A 506 19.69 3.08 -4.34
CA PHE A 506 19.73 2.65 -2.93
C PHE A 506 19.91 3.83 -1.94
N HIS A 507 20.82 4.75 -2.24
CA HIS A 507 21.09 5.92 -1.39
C HIS A 507 20.15 7.10 -1.61
N ASP A 508 19.43 7.12 -2.74
CA ASP A 508 18.52 8.19 -3.16
C ASP A 508 17.07 7.96 -2.76
N LEU A 509 16.75 6.74 -2.31
CA LEU A 509 15.42 6.40 -1.84
C LEU A 509 15.12 7.08 -0.51
N LYS A 510 13.93 7.66 -0.46
CA LYS A 510 13.41 8.39 0.70
C LYS A 510 12.12 7.74 1.19
N PRO A 511 11.74 7.98 2.46
CA PRO A 511 10.40 7.66 2.92
C PRO A 511 9.35 8.28 1.98
N PHE A 512 8.28 7.53 1.72
CA PHE A 512 7.17 7.86 0.83
C PHE A 512 7.49 7.91 -0.67
N ASP A 513 8.69 7.51 -1.10
CA ASP A 513 8.97 7.34 -2.52
C ASP A 513 8.19 6.14 -3.08
N LEU A 514 7.65 6.31 -4.28
CA LEU A 514 6.96 5.25 -5.04
C LEU A 514 7.85 4.81 -6.20
N CYS A 515 8.07 3.51 -6.37
CA CYS A 515 9.03 3.00 -7.35
C CYS A 515 8.52 1.79 -8.12
N TYR A 516 8.94 1.67 -9.38
CA TYR A 516 8.94 0.40 -10.11
C TYR A 516 10.11 -0.44 -9.64
N CYS A 517 9.82 -1.69 -9.31
CA CYS A 517 10.76 -2.64 -8.74
C CYS A 517 10.59 -4.01 -9.40
N LYS A 518 11.66 -4.81 -9.46
CA LYS A 518 11.52 -6.22 -9.87
C LYS A 518 10.68 -6.98 -8.84
N ARG A 519 9.74 -7.79 -9.32
CA ARG A 519 8.87 -8.60 -8.45
C ARG A 519 9.66 -9.73 -7.81
N THR A 520 10.53 -10.37 -8.57
CA THR A 520 11.42 -11.41 -8.06
C THR A 520 12.54 -10.77 -7.22
N PRO A 521 12.68 -11.14 -5.92
CA PRO A 521 13.74 -10.62 -5.08
C PRO A 521 15.10 -11.15 -5.55
N VAL A 522 16.14 -10.34 -5.35
CA VAL A 522 17.54 -10.72 -5.61
C VAL A 522 18.00 -11.76 -4.61
N LYS A 523 17.54 -11.66 -3.36
CA LYS A 523 17.85 -12.59 -2.27
C LYS A 523 16.79 -12.50 -1.17
N ILE A 524 16.60 -13.61 -0.44
CA ILE A 524 15.84 -13.64 0.81
C ILE A 524 16.78 -14.03 1.95
N GLU A 525 16.86 -13.19 3.00
CA GLU A 525 17.71 -13.41 4.16
C GLU A 525 16.90 -13.74 5.41
N SER A 526 17.40 -14.69 6.19
CA SER A 526 16.74 -15.17 7.43
C SER A 526 15.25 -15.51 7.22
N ASN A 527 14.90 -15.98 6.02
CA ASN A 527 13.53 -16.35 5.61
C ASN A 527 12.47 -15.22 5.66
N ILE A 528 12.87 -13.96 5.91
CA ILE A 528 11.96 -12.83 6.19
C ILE A 528 12.36 -11.55 5.44
N ILE A 529 13.66 -11.26 5.26
CA ILE A 529 14.12 -10.01 4.63
C ILE A 529 14.26 -10.24 3.13
N LYS A 530 13.58 -9.44 2.31
CA LYS A 530 13.62 -9.50 0.84
C LYS A 530 14.40 -8.32 0.29
N ASN A 531 15.45 -8.61 -0.47
CA ASN A 531 16.19 -7.59 -1.20
C ASN A 531 15.62 -7.47 -2.60
N VAL A 532 15.10 -6.30 -2.95
CA VAL A 532 14.43 -6.06 -4.23
C VAL A 532 15.17 -5.00 -5.02
N ASN A 533 15.42 -5.29 -6.30
CA ASN A 533 16.05 -4.32 -7.19
C ASN A 533 15.05 -3.22 -7.59
N VAL A 534 15.45 -1.97 -7.35
CA VAL A 534 14.68 -0.78 -7.71
C VAL A 534 15.09 -0.34 -9.11
N ILE A 535 14.11 -0.31 -10.02
CA ILE A 535 14.32 0.03 -11.43
C ILE A 535 14.33 1.55 -11.58
N THR A 536 13.23 2.20 -11.17
CA THR A 536 13.10 3.65 -11.22
C THR A 536 12.01 4.13 -10.27
N LYS A 537 12.05 5.41 -9.91
CA LYS A 537 10.95 6.04 -9.17
C LYS A 537 9.77 6.31 -10.14
N CYS A 538 8.52 6.27 -9.66
CA CYS A 538 7.34 6.42 -10.51
C CYS A 538 6.38 7.51 -10.02
N SER A 539 5.66 8.13 -10.97
CA SER A 539 4.65 9.14 -10.64
C SER A 539 3.35 8.49 -10.15
N PHE A 540 2.50 9.25 -9.44
CA PHE A 540 1.18 8.77 -9.03
C PHE A 540 0.28 8.42 -10.23
N LYS A 541 0.39 9.16 -11.33
CA LYS A 541 -0.38 8.87 -12.56
C LYS A 541 0.02 7.53 -13.15
N ASP A 542 1.33 7.28 -13.24
CA ASP A 542 1.84 6.03 -13.80
C ASP A 542 1.55 4.86 -12.89
N ALA A 543 1.67 5.04 -11.57
CA ALA A 543 1.32 4.01 -10.61
C ALA A 543 -0.16 3.62 -10.70
N ILE A 544 -1.08 4.61 -10.71
CA ILE A 544 -2.52 4.35 -10.87
C ILE A 544 -2.81 3.68 -12.22
N LYS A 545 -2.18 4.15 -13.29
CA LYS A 545 -2.31 3.53 -14.62
C LYS A 545 -1.84 2.08 -14.59
N SER A 546 -0.66 1.79 -14.06
CA SER A 546 -0.11 0.43 -13.98
C SER A 546 -0.96 -0.49 -13.10
N VAL A 547 -1.43 -0.01 -11.95
CA VAL A 547 -2.35 -0.77 -11.08
C VAL A 547 -3.69 -1.05 -11.77
N SER A 548 -4.18 -0.11 -12.60
CA SER A 548 -5.39 -0.33 -13.41
C SER A 548 -5.21 -1.38 -14.51
N HIS A 549 -3.97 -1.69 -14.90
CA HIS A 549 -3.59 -2.81 -15.78
C HIS A 549 -3.10 -4.02 -14.98
N ASP A 550 -3.65 -4.22 -13.78
CA ASP A 550 -3.40 -5.35 -12.89
C ASP A 550 -1.98 -5.53 -12.33
N MET A 551 -1.08 -4.54 -12.49
CA MET A 551 0.26 -4.61 -11.89
C MET A 551 0.19 -4.85 -10.37
N ASN A 552 1.08 -5.70 -9.87
CA ASN A 552 1.23 -5.95 -8.43
C ASN A 552 1.82 -4.73 -7.73
N PHE A 553 1.44 -4.51 -6.48
CA PHE A 553 1.95 -3.40 -5.70
C PHE A 553 2.04 -3.70 -4.21
N ILE A 554 2.95 -3.00 -3.54
CA ILE A 554 3.06 -2.91 -2.09
C ILE A 554 2.74 -1.46 -1.72
N GLU A 555 1.55 -1.23 -1.19
CA GLU A 555 1.12 0.10 -0.73
C GLU A 555 1.43 0.32 0.74
N GLY A 556 1.69 1.58 1.09
CA GLY A 556 1.85 2.04 2.47
C GLY A 556 0.77 3.03 2.85
N HIS A 557 0.99 4.28 2.49
CA HIS A 557 0.11 5.39 2.80
C HIS A 557 -0.68 5.91 1.61
N TYR A 558 -0.20 5.73 0.38
CA TYR A 558 -0.98 6.05 -0.83
C TYR A 558 -1.87 4.85 -1.17
N PRO A 559 -3.21 4.98 -1.06
CA PRO A 559 -4.11 3.84 -1.14
C PRO A 559 -4.39 3.42 -2.58
N LEU A 560 -3.41 2.79 -3.23
CA LEU A 560 -3.49 2.25 -4.59
C LEU A 560 -4.52 1.11 -4.71
N SER A 561 -4.80 0.39 -3.63
CA SER A 561 -5.81 -0.66 -3.57
C SER A 561 -7.19 -0.18 -3.95
N PHE A 562 -7.53 1.10 -3.69
CA PHE A 562 -8.82 1.66 -4.11
C PHE A 562 -8.99 1.68 -5.64
N VAL A 563 -7.89 1.72 -6.40
CA VAL A 563 -7.96 1.59 -7.87
C VAL A 563 -8.57 0.24 -8.25
N LYS A 564 -8.08 -0.86 -7.66
CA LYS A 564 -8.60 -2.21 -7.94
C LYS A 564 -10.01 -2.42 -7.42
N THR A 565 -10.34 -1.94 -6.22
CA THR A 565 -11.69 -2.11 -5.64
C THR A 565 -12.75 -1.33 -6.44
N VAL A 566 -12.41 -0.15 -6.96
CA VAL A 566 -13.30 0.62 -7.85
C VAL A 566 -13.50 -0.11 -9.18
N LEU A 567 -12.42 -0.60 -9.81
CA LEU A 567 -12.51 -1.37 -11.05
C LEU A 567 -13.37 -2.63 -10.91
N LYS A 568 -13.28 -3.30 -9.76
CA LYS A 568 -14.09 -4.48 -9.41
C LYS A 568 -15.52 -4.15 -8.94
N LYS A 569 -15.89 -2.86 -8.84
CA LYS A 569 -17.20 -2.39 -8.35
C LYS A 569 -17.50 -2.85 -6.92
N GLU A 570 -16.46 -3.07 -6.11
CA GLU A 570 -16.60 -3.41 -4.67
C GLU A 570 -16.85 -2.16 -3.82
N ILE A 571 -16.41 -1.00 -4.31
CA ILE A 571 -16.68 0.32 -3.74
C ILE A 571 -17.04 1.28 -4.88
N ASN A 572 -18.04 2.13 -4.67
CA ASN A 572 -18.37 3.15 -5.66
C ASN A 572 -17.33 4.28 -5.66
N PRO A 573 -17.13 4.96 -6.80
CA PRO A 573 -16.05 5.95 -6.94
C PRO A 573 -16.21 7.17 -6.01
N PHE A 574 -17.42 7.53 -5.62
CA PHE A 574 -17.68 8.67 -4.72
C PHE A 574 -17.20 8.37 -3.30
N GLN A 575 -17.56 7.20 -2.78
CA GLN A 575 -17.13 6.72 -1.48
C GLN A 575 -15.60 6.54 -1.45
N ALA A 576 -15.01 5.98 -2.51
CA ALA A 576 -13.56 5.86 -2.63
C ALA A 576 -12.88 7.24 -2.56
N TYR A 577 -13.39 8.24 -3.30
CA TYR A 577 -12.88 9.61 -3.25
C TYR A 577 -12.99 10.22 -1.85
N GLU A 578 -14.12 10.03 -1.17
CA GLU A 578 -14.33 10.54 0.19
C GLU A 578 -13.31 9.96 1.17
N ILE A 579 -13.08 8.64 1.15
CA ILE A 579 -12.11 7.97 2.04
C ILE A 579 -10.70 8.49 1.78
N VAL A 580 -10.29 8.59 0.51
CA VAL A 580 -8.95 9.09 0.15
C VAL A 580 -8.81 10.57 0.55
N SER A 581 -9.80 11.40 0.23
CA SER A 581 -9.78 12.83 0.53
C SER A 581 -9.78 13.11 2.04
N ASN A 582 -10.46 12.29 2.84
CA ASN A 582 -10.57 12.44 4.29
C ASN A 582 -9.50 11.68 5.09
N ASN A 583 -8.53 11.06 4.43
CA ASN A 583 -7.48 10.30 5.10
C ASN A 583 -6.64 11.21 6.03
N PRO A 584 -6.59 10.97 7.36
CA PRO A 584 -5.89 11.84 8.31
C PRO A 584 -4.38 11.91 8.06
N LYS A 585 -3.80 10.90 7.41
CA LYS A 585 -2.36 10.89 7.11
C LYS A 585 -1.97 11.92 6.04
N LYS A 586 -2.93 12.45 5.26
CA LYS A 586 -2.69 13.53 4.28
C LYS A 586 -2.06 14.78 4.90
N LEU A 587 -2.18 14.93 6.22
CA LEU A 587 -1.60 16.04 6.98
C LEU A 587 -0.06 16.07 6.87
N PHE A 588 0.60 14.91 6.83
CA PHE A 588 2.06 14.85 6.91
C PHE A 588 2.76 14.07 5.81
N ILE A 589 2.04 13.21 5.07
CA ILE A 589 2.62 12.53 3.91
C ILE A 589 2.87 13.55 2.81
N PRO A 590 4.10 13.65 2.28
CA PRO A 590 4.41 14.54 1.17
C PRO A 590 3.51 14.26 -0.05
N ASN A 591 3.18 15.30 -0.81
CA ASN A 591 2.53 15.20 -2.13
C ASN A 591 1.19 14.44 -2.16
N TYR A 592 0.53 14.20 -1.01
CA TYR A 592 -0.74 13.49 -0.95
C TYR A 592 -1.84 14.18 -1.78
N ASN A 593 -1.84 15.51 -1.84
CA ASN A 593 -2.77 16.26 -2.70
C ASN A 593 -2.56 15.99 -4.20
N GLN A 594 -1.33 15.71 -4.64
CA GLN A 594 -1.05 15.31 -6.02
C GLN A 594 -1.57 13.91 -6.29
N PHE A 595 -1.45 12.99 -5.32
CA PHE A 595 -2.09 11.67 -5.39
C PHE A 595 -3.61 11.81 -5.52
N ILE A 596 -4.27 12.64 -4.67
CA ILE A 596 -5.72 12.91 -4.76
C ILE A 596 -6.09 13.41 -6.16
N LYS A 597 -5.29 14.31 -6.75
CA LYS A 597 -5.53 14.83 -8.11
C LYS A 597 -5.46 13.73 -9.16
N ALA A 598 -4.42 12.89 -9.12
CA ALA A 598 -4.27 11.77 -10.05
C ALA A 598 -5.38 10.70 -9.86
N PHE A 599 -5.74 10.41 -8.61
CA PHE A 599 -6.82 9.49 -8.28
C PHE A 599 -8.18 10.00 -8.77
N ARG A 600 -8.47 11.29 -8.61
CA ARG A 600 -9.69 11.93 -9.15
C ARG A 600 -9.77 11.83 -10.67
N GLU A 601 -8.66 11.98 -11.38
CA GLU A 601 -8.59 11.81 -12.84
C GLU A 601 -8.94 10.38 -13.25
N PHE A 602 -8.41 9.38 -12.54
CA PHE A 602 -8.79 7.97 -12.71
C PHE A 602 -10.29 7.73 -12.46
N LEU A 603 -10.85 8.23 -11.35
CA LEU A 603 -12.26 8.05 -11.01
C LEU A 603 -13.18 8.68 -12.06
N PHE A 604 -12.81 9.86 -12.57
CA PHE A 604 -13.56 10.53 -13.64
C PHE A 604 -13.60 9.68 -14.91
N ASN A 605 -12.46 9.12 -15.32
CA ASN A 605 -12.38 8.22 -16.48
C ASN A 605 -13.20 6.95 -16.27
N PHE A 606 -13.21 6.38 -15.05
CA PHE A 606 -14.03 5.23 -14.71
C PHE A 606 -15.53 5.55 -14.79
N ILE A 607 -15.97 6.66 -14.18
CA ILE A 607 -17.37 7.13 -14.21
C ILE A 607 -17.86 7.30 -15.66
N PHE A 608 -17.01 7.85 -16.53
CA PHE A 608 -17.35 8.06 -17.92
C PHE A 608 -17.52 6.74 -18.70
N ARG A 609 -16.72 5.72 -18.40
CA ARG A 609 -16.80 4.39 -19.04
C ARG A 609 -17.98 3.56 -18.50
N GLU A 610 -18.27 3.66 -17.20
CA GLU A 610 -19.22 2.79 -16.48
C GLU A 610 -20.54 3.50 -16.13
N LYS A 611 -21.05 4.39 -16.99
CA LYS A 611 -22.21 5.27 -16.69
C LYS A 611 -23.44 4.55 -16.15
N ASN A 612 -23.77 3.36 -16.69
CA ASN A 612 -24.93 2.58 -16.25
C ASN A 612 -24.79 2.14 -14.78
N TYR A 613 -23.63 1.58 -14.42
CA TYR A 613 -23.34 1.20 -13.03
C TYR A 613 -23.38 2.41 -12.09
N ILE A 614 -22.80 3.55 -12.50
CA ILE A 614 -22.82 4.77 -11.69
C ILE A 614 -24.25 5.27 -11.46
N PHE A 615 -25.10 5.17 -12.48
CA PHE A 615 -26.50 5.52 -12.34
C PHE A 615 -27.24 4.61 -11.37
N ASP A 616 -26.98 3.31 -11.41
CA ASP A 616 -27.52 2.35 -10.44
C ASP A 616 -27.13 2.69 -9.00
N GLU A 617 -25.87 3.07 -8.76
CA GLU A 617 -25.40 3.53 -7.45
C GLU A 617 -26.07 4.83 -7.00
N LEU A 618 -26.20 5.82 -7.88
CA LEU A 618 -26.78 7.12 -7.54
C LEU A 618 -28.29 7.02 -7.23
N LYS A 619 -29.00 6.09 -7.88
CA LYS A 619 -30.44 5.83 -7.66
C LYS A 619 -30.78 5.45 -6.23
N LEU A 620 -29.85 4.83 -5.50
CA LEU A 620 -30.09 4.35 -4.13
C LEU A 620 -30.40 5.47 -3.11
N ASP A 621 -29.92 6.69 -3.35
CA ASP A 621 -30.24 7.89 -2.55
C ASP A 621 -30.60 9.04 -3.51
N PHE A 622 -31.64 8.80 -4.32
CA PHE A 622 -32.07 9.71 -5.39
C PHE A 622 -32.24 11.18 -4.94
N PRO A 623 -32.90 11.49 -3.80
CA PRO A 623 -33.14 12.88 -3.42
C PRO A 623 -31.85 13.69 -3.25
N LYS A 624 -30.81 13.09 -2.67
CA LYS A 624 -29.51 13.74 -2.49
C LYS A 624 -28.68 13.78 -3.77
N ASN A 625 -28.90 12.83 -4.68
CA ASN A 625 -28.08 12.62 -5.87
C ASN A 625 -28.69 13.14 -7.17
N SER A 626 -29.90 13.68 -7.15
CA SER A 626 -30.64 14.21 -8.31
C SER A 626 -29.78 15.10 -9.24
N ASN A 627 -29.06 16.06 -8.67
CA ASN A 627 -28.14 16.94 -9.42
C ASN A 627 -26.96 16.19 -10.06
N GLN A 628 -26.46 15.14 -9.42
CA GLN A 628 -25.36 14.32 -9.95
C GLN A 628 -25.86 13.43 -11.09
N ILE A 629 -27.08 12.90 -10.98
CA ILE A 629 -27.74 12.14 -12.03
C ILE A 629 -27.95 13.01 -13.28
N LEU A 630 -28.44 14.24 -13.13
CA LEU A 630 -28.58 15.19 -14.24
C LEU A 630 -27.25 15.50 -14.94
N LYS A 631 -26.16 15.64 -14.17
CA LYS A 631 -24.81 15.82 -14.71
C LYS A 631 -24.29 14.58 -15.43
N LEU A 632 -24.48 13.38 -14.86
CA LEU A 632 -24.07 12.10 -15.46
C LEU A 632 -24.73 11.88 -16.83
N LEU A 633 -26.00 12.27 -16.92
CA LEU A 633 -26.80 12.21 -18.14
C LEU A 633 -26.44 13.28 -19.17
N ASN A 634 -25.56 14.23 -18.85
CA ASN A 634 -25.27 15.41 -19.65
C ASN A 634 -26.52 16.22 -20.02
N LEU A 635 -27.50 16.29 -19.11
CA LEU A 635 -28.77 16.99 -19.33
C LEU A 635 -28.71 18.47 -18.91
N MET A 636 -27.63 18.91 -18.26
CA MET A 636 -27.49 20.30 -17.81
C MET A 636 -27.58 21.30 -18.98
N ASP A 637 -26.97 20.96 -20.12
CA ASP A 637 -27.02 21.80 -21.32
C ASP A 637 -28.39 21.72 -21.99
N ASP A 638 -28.99 20.53 -22.06
CA ASP A 638 -30.32 20.30 -22.67
C ASP A 638 -31.45 21.01 -21.90
N LEU A 639 -31.25 21.26 -20.60
CA LEU A 639 -32.23 21.84 -19.68
C LEU A 639 -31.92 23.30 -19.30
N ASP A 640 -30.87 23.91 -19.86
CA ASP A 640 -30.46 25.26 -19.45
C ASP A 640 -31.55 26.30 -19.71
N GLY A 641 -31.77 27.16 -18.72
CA GLY A 641 -32.82 28.16 -18.76
C GLY A 641 -34.23 27.67 -18.39
N LEU A 642 -34.39 26.42 -17.98
CA LEU A 642 -35.61 25.95 -17.31
C LEU A 642 -35.41 26.03 -15.78
N ASN A 643 -36.35 26.63 -15.06
CA ASN A 643 -36.36 26.64 -13.59
C ASN A 643 -37.53 25.78 -13.10
N LEU A 644 -37.35 24.47 -13.14
CA LEU A 644 -38.38 23.47 -12.83
C LEU A 644 -38.11 22.78 -11.50
N PRO A 645 -39.14 22.23 -10.83
CA PRO A 645 -38.97 21.38 -9.66
C PRO A 645 -38.42 20.00 -10.09
N TYR A 646 -37.14 19.97 -10.48
CA TYR A 646 -36.52 18.76 -11.05
C TYR A 646 -36.59 17.56 -10.10
N LEU A 647 -36.46 17.76 -8.78
CA LEU A 647 -36.57 16.68 -7.82
C LEU A 647 -37.92 15.95 -7.94
N GLU A 648 -39.02 16.70 -7.88
CA GLU A 648 -40.39 16.18 -7.98
C GLU A 648 -40.64 15.50 -9.33
N ILE A 649 -40.21 16.14 -10.44
CA ILE A 649 -40.36 15.60 -11.79
C ILE A 649 -39.64 14.26 -11.95
N LEU A 650 -38.47 14.12 -11.32
CA LEU A 650 -37.63 12.94 -11.46
C LEU A 650 -38.02 11.83 -10.46
N GLU A 651 -38.56 12.15 -9.28
CA GLU A 651 -39.11 11.18 -8.32
C GLU A 651 -40.22 10.33 -8.96
N ASP A 652 -41.08 10.95 -9.77
CA ASP A 652 -42.12 10.26 -10.56
C ASP A 652 -41.57 9.22 -11.56
N ILE A 653 -40.29 9.32 -11.93
CA ILE A 653 -39.67 8.55 -13.00
C ILE A 653 -38.75 7.47 -12.43
N ILE A 654 -38.12 7.76 -11.28
CA ILE A 654 -37.13 6.89 -10.67
C ILE A 654 -37.80 5.59 -10.20
N THR A 655 -37.38 4.47 -10.76
CA THR A 655 -37.84 3.13 -10.35
C THR A 655 -36.63 2.21 -10.24
N PRO A 656 -36.67 1.15 -9.42
CA PRO A 656 -35.51 0.28 -9.21
C PRO A 656 -34.91 -0.26 -10.52
N ASN A 657 -35.78 -0.63 -11.47
CA ASN A 657 -35.38 -1.31 -12.70
C ASN A 657 -35.15 -0.37 -13.90
N ILE A 658 -35.22 0.95 -13.73
CA ILE A 658 -35.06 1.86 -14.85
C ILE A 658 -33.62 1.91 -15.35
N THR A 659 -33.43 1.78 -16.67
CA THR A 659 -32.11 1.95 -17.29
C THR A 659 -31.76 3.44 -17.43
N LEU A 660 -30.47 3.74 -17.57
CA LEU A 660 -30.01 5.12 -17.79
C LEU A 660 -30.65 5.76 -19.03
N HIS A 661 -30.78 4.98 -20.11
CA HIS A 661 -31.38 5.44 -21.37
C HIS A 661 -32.87 5.74 -21.19
N ASP A 662 -33.62 4.83 -20.57
CA ASP A 662 -35.05 5.00 -20.35
C ASP A 662 -35.33 6.16 -19.40
N PHE A 663 -34.52 6.32 -18.37
CA PHE A 663 -34.59 7.45 -17.46
C PHE A 663 -34.37 8.78 -18.20
N ARG A 664 -33.35 8.86 -19.07
CA ARG A 664 -33.11 10.06 -19.91
C ARG A 664 -34.32 10.40 -20.77
N SER A 665 -34.86 9.41 -21.48
CA SER A 665 -35.98 9.59 -22.40
C SER A 665 -37.25 10.02 -21.66
N LYS A 666 -37.61 9.32 -20.58
CA LYS A 666 -38.77 9.65 -19.73
C LYS A 666 -38.64 11.02 -19.09
N THR A 667 -37.43 11.40 -18.65
CA THR A 667 -37.16 12.74 -18.08
C THR A 667 -37.46 13.83 -19.09
N LEU A 668 -36.89 13.73 -20.30
CA LEU A 668 -37.13 14.72 -21.36
C LEU A 668 -38.61 14.77 -21.78
N HIS A 669 -39.29 13.62 -21.82
CA HIS A 669 -40.71 13.55 -22.15
C HIS A 669 -41.62 14.17 -21.08
N LYS A 670 -41.34 13.91 -19.80
CA LYS A 670 -42.07 14.50 -18.67
C LYS A 670 -41.86 16.01 -18.61
N ILE A 671 -40.63 16.49 -18.82
CA ILE A 671 -40.32 17.93 -18.91
C ILE A 671 -41.04 18.56 -20.09
N HIS A 672 -41.02 17.92 -21.27
CA HIS A 672 -41.77 18.38 -22.44
C HIS A 672 -43.27 18.50 -22.13
N SER A 673 -43.85 17.49 -21.48
CA SER A 673 -45.27 17.49 -21.08
C SER A 673 -45.59 18.62 -20.10
N PHE A 674 -44.73 18.82 -19.08
CA PHE A 674 -44.86 19.91 -18.11
C PHE A 674 -44.83 21.29 -18.79
N ILE A 675 -43.94 21.49 -19.75
CA ILE A 675 -43.86 22.74 -20.52
C ILE A 675 -45.16 22.95 -21.31
N VAL A 676 -45.62 21.93 -22.04
CA VAL A 676 -46.85 22.02 -22.83
C VAL A 676 -48.07 22.33 -21.94
N GLU A 677 -48.18 21.68 -20.79
CA GLU A 677 -49.26 21.93 -19.83
C GLU A 677 -49.22 23.36 -19.26
N THR A 678 -48.03 23.83 -18.86
CA THR A 678 -47.84 25.21 -18.38
C THR A 678 -48.30 26.23 -19.43
N LEU A 679 -47.92 26.02 -20.70
CA LEU A 679 -48.29 26.92 -21.80
C LEU A 679 -49.78 26.83 -22.15
N LYS A 680 -50.42 25.67 -21.96
CA LYS A 680 -51.85 25.45 -22.20
C LYS A 680 -52.73 26.08 -21.12
N ASN A 681 -52.38 25.89 -19.85
CA ASN A 681 -53.18 26.39 -18.71
C ASN A 681 -53.15 27.92 -18.63
N LYS A 682 -52.09 28.55 -19.17
CA LYS A 682 -51.91 30.01 -19.20
C LYS A 682 -52.12 30.68 -17.83
N GLU A 683 -51.74 29.99 -16.76
CA GLU A 683 -51.81 30.54 -15.41
C GLU A 683 -50.94 31.79 -15.33
N LEU A 684 -51.47 32.84 -14.71
CA LEU A 684 -50.85 34.15 -14.71
C LEU A 684 -49.48 34.11 -14.02
N GLY A 685 -48.41 34.43 -14.77
CA GLY A 685 -47.04 34.41 -14.26
C GLY A 685 -46.31 33.07 -14.36
N SER A 686 -47.01 32.00 -14.77
CA SER A 686 -46.46 30.63 -14.87
C SER A 686 -45.27 30.53 -15.83
N THR A 687 -45.21 31.40 -16.85
CA THR A 687 -44.07 31.47 -17.78
C THR A 687 -42.78 32.02 -17.16
N GLY A 688 -42.79 32.46 -15.89
CA GLY A 688 -41.64 32.96 -15.17
C GLY A 688 -40.49 31.96 -15.00
N ILE A 689 -40.80 30.67 -15.11
CA ILE A 689 -39.83 29.56 -15.04
C ILE A 689 -38.91 29.46 -16.27
N PHE A 690 -39.22 30.16 -17.37
CA PHE A 690 -38.48 30.08 -18.63
C PHE A 690 -37.49 31.24 -18.83
N ASN A 691 -36.19 30.96 -18.94
CA ASN A 691 -35.18 31.93 -19.35
C ASN A 691 -34.85 31.78 -20.84
N LEU A 692 -35.56 32.55 -21.67
CA LEU A 692 -35.43 32.48 -23.14
C LEU A 692 -34.02 32.74 -23.67
N LYS A 693 -33.19 33.53 -22.97
CA LYS A 693 -31.80 33.79 -23.42
C LYS A 693 -30.94 32.52 -23.33
N LYS A 694 -31.15 31.74 -22.28
CA LYS A 694 -30.43 30.48 -22.01
C LYS A 694 -31.03 29.32 -22.82
N LEU A 695 -32.35 29.30 -22.99
CA LEU A 695 -33.07 28.28 -23.76
C LEU A 695 -32.69 28.22 -25.25
N LYS A 696 -32.06 29.25 -25.81
CA LYS A 696 -31.77 29.38 -27.25
C LYS A 696 -31.06 28.16 -27.85
N ASN A 697 -30.18 27.53 -27.09
CA ASN A 697 -29.36 26.39 -27.55
C ASN A 697 -29.91 25.04 -27.06
N THR A 698 -31.13 25.01 -26.53
CA THR A 698 -31.75 23.78 -25.98
C THR A 698 -32.81 23.22 -26.93
N PRO A 699 -33.17 21.92 -26.80
CA PRO A 699 -34.29 21.31 -27.53
C PRO A 699 -35.65 22.01 -27.28
N PHE A 700 -35.77 22.79 -26.20
CA PHE A 700 -36.98 23.50 -25.81
C PHE A 700 -37.08 24.91 -26.39
N SER A 701 -36.07 25.37 -27.15
CA SER A 701 -36.10 26.65 -27.88
C SER A 701 -37.32 26.80 -28.81
N LYS A 702 -37.89 25.69 -29.29
CA LYS A 702 -39.11 25.65 -30.11
C LYS A 702 -40.33 26.35 -29.47
N TYR A 703 -40.39 26.40 -28.14
CA TYR A 703 -41.48 27.06 -27.40
C TYR A 703 -41.31 28.57 -27.25
N SER A 704 -40.17 29.13 -27.64
CA SER A 704 -39.83 30.54 -27.35
C SER A 704 -40.88 31.52 -27.87
N LYS A 705 -41.42 31.29 -29.08
CA LYS A 705 -42.44 32.16 -29.68
C LYS A 705 -43.74 32.15 -28.89
N GLU A 706 -44.17 30.96 -28.46
CA GLU A 706 -45.38 30.77 -27.68
C GLU A 706 -45.26 31.38 -26.28
N ILE A 707 -44.12 31.18 -25.61
CA ILE A 707 -43.82 31.81 -24.31
C ILE A 707 -43.86 33.35 -24.43
N ILE A 708 -43.28 33.93 -25.48
CA ILE A 708 -43.31 35.40 -25.70
C ILE A 708 -44.75 35.88 -25.88
N LYS A 709 -45.56 35.14 -26.65
CA LYS A 709 -46.96 35.46 -26.89
C LYS A 709 -47.76 35.44 -25.58
N ILE A 710 -47.64 34.38 -24.78
CA ILE A 710 -48.34 34.25 -23.50
C ILE A 710 -47.92 35.36 -22.53
N ARG A 711 -46.61 35.65 -22.41
CA ARG A 711 -46.13 36.77 -21.56
C ARG A 711 -46.70 38.12 -21.94
N LYS A 712 -46.89 38.35 -23.25
CA LYS A 712 -47.53 39.56 -23.76
C LYS A 712 -49.02 39.55 -23.39
N GLU A 713 -49.72 38.46 -23.62
CA GLU A 713 -51.14 38.30 -23.27
C GLU A 713 -51.38 38.48 -21.75
N GLU A 714 -50.58 37.84 -20.90
CA GLU A 714 -50.62 37.99 -19.43
C GLU A 714 -50.48 39.45 -19.02
N PHE A 715 -49.50 40.16 -19.60
CA PHE A 715 -49.23 41.56 -19.28
C PHE A 715 -50.36 42.49 -19.73
N GLU A 716 -50.86 42.31 -20.96
CA GLU A 716 -51.89 43.18 -21.54
C GLU A 716 -53.29 42.92 -20.95
N SER A 717 -53.52 41.74 -20.39
CA SER A 717 -54.78 41.38 -19.72
C SER A 717 -54.83 41.79 -18.24
N SER A 718 -53.68 41.93 -17.60
CA SER A 718 -53.55 42.31 -16.19
C SER A 718 -53.95 43.76 -15.95
N VAL A 719 -54.79 43.99 -14.95
CA VAL A 719 -55.30 45.33 -14.63
C VAL A 719 -54.32 46.08 -13.72
N ILE A 720 -54.14 47.38 -14.02
CA ILE A 720 -53.59 48.35 -13.07
C ILE A 720 -54.75 49.20 -12.57
N LEU A 721 -54.96 49.22 -11.25
CA LEU A 721 -56.00 50.06 -10.63
C LEU A 721 -55.45 51.46 -10.38
N LYS A 722 -56.08 52.47 -10.98
CA LYS A 722 -55.87 53.89 -10.65
C LYS A 722 -56.77 54.25 -9.48
N ILE A 723 -56.16 54.48 -8.32
CA ILE A 723 -56.82 54.87 -7.08
C ILE A 723 -56.81 56.41 -7.01
N ILE A 724 -57.98 57.01 -6.88
CA ILE A 724 -58.16 58.47 -6.75
C ILE A 724 -58.80 58.73 -5.38
N ASN A 725 -58.07 59.33 -4.45
CA ASN A 725 -58.59 59.69 -3.13
C ASN A 725 -58.34 61.17 -2.83
N LYS A 726 -59.45 61.95 -2.79
CA LYS A 726 -59.65 63.37 -2.42
C LYS A 726 -58.65 64.45 -2.88
N GLU A 727 -57.45 64.11 -3.37
CA GLU A 727 -56.45 64.94 -4.08
C GLU A 727 -55.20 64.13 -4.52
N GLU A 728 -55.04 62.85 -4.14
CA GLU A 728 -53.86 62.02 -4.48
C GLU A 728 -54.22 60.89 -5.48
N ILE A 729 -53.46 60.80 -6.59
CA ILE A 729 -53.56 59.71 -7.56
C ILE A 729 -52.44 58.70 -7.29
N ARG A 730 -52.80 57.44 -7.08
CA ARG A 730 -51.83 56.33 -6.98
C ARG A 730 -52.24 55.14 -7.85
N TYR A 731 -51.27 54.32 -8.23
CA TYR A 731 -51.48 53.17 -9.12
C TYR A 731 -51.12 51.87 -8.40
N ASN A 732 -52.06 50.91 -8.34
CA ASN A 732 -51.81 49.61 -7.73
C ASN A 732 -51.25 48.63 -8.76
N PHE A 733 -50.06 48.11 -8.48
CA PHE A 733 -49.32 47.18 -9.36
C PHE A 733 -49.48 45.72 -8.93
N SER A 734 -50.29 45.42 -7.92
CA SER A 734 -50.41 44.09 -7.32
C SER A 734 -50.73 42.97 -8.31
N GLU A 735 -51.58 43.25 -9.31
CA GLU A 735 -51.97 42.26 -10.32
C GLU A 735 -50.91 42.12 -11.43
N ILE A 736 -50.43 43.24 -11.98
CA ILE A 736 -49.41 43.19 -13.03
C ILE A 736 -48.07 42.63 -12.52
N ASN A 737 -47.75 42.82 -11.23
CA ASN A 737 -46.58 42.24 -10.59
C ASN A 737 -46.62 40.70 -10.50
N LYS A 738 -47.77 40.07 -10.75
CA LYS A 738 -47.83 38.62 -10.86
C LYS A 738 -47.36 38.12 -12.25
N THR A 739 -47.28 39.00 -13.25
CA THR A 739 -46.80 38.66 -14.61
C THR A 739 -45.28 38.74 -14.75
N TYR A 740 -44.70 38.03 -15.72
CA TYR A 740 -43.25 38.07 -15.96
C TYR A 740 -42.72 39.48 -16.27
N TYR A 741 -43.36 40.21 -17.19
CA TYR A 741 -42.92 41.55 -17.57
C TYR A 741 -43.18 42.56 -16.43
N GLY A 742 -44.30 42.45 -15.72
CA GLY A 742 -44.58 43.31 -14.58
C GLY A 742 -43.54 43.19 -13.47
N GLN A 743 -43.11 41.97 -13.10
CA GLN A 743 -42.03 41.76 -12.13
C GLN A 743 -40.70 42.40 -12.58
N LYS A 744 -40.37 42.33 -13.88
CA LYS A 744 -39.17 42.96 -14.43
C LYS A 744 -39.24 44.48 -14.31
N PHE A 745 -40.39 45.07 -14.64
CA PHE A 745 -40.59 46.50 -14.52
C PHE A 745 -40.59 47.00 -13.08
N VAL A 746 -41.28 46.31 -12.17
CA VAL A 746 -41.27 46.62 -10.72
C VAL A 746 -39.84 46.65 -10.18
N LYS A 747 -39.01 45.67 -10.54
CA LYS A 747 -37.59 45.63 -10.18
C LYS A 747 -36.79 46.79 -10.75
N ILE A 748 -36.94 47.08 -12.05
CA ILE A 748 -36.23 48.19 -12.73
C ILE A 748 -36.62 49.55 -12.11
N LEU A 749 -37.89 49.72 -11.77
CA LEU A 749 -38.43 50.96 -11.23
C LEU A 749 -38.20 51.12 -9.73
N THR A 750 -37.65 50.10 -9.05
CA THR A 750 -37.40 50.04 -7.60
C THR A 750 -38.63 50.43 -6.78
N VAL A 751 -39.79 49.88 -7.15
CA VAL A 751 -41.07 50.13 -6.48
C VAL A 751 -41.53 48.90 -5.70
N ASN A 752 -42.19 49.10 -4.56
CA ASN A 752 -42.84 48.02 -3.83
C ASN A 752 -44.22 47.76 -4.47
N ALA A 753 -44.42 46.55 -5.00
CA ALA A 753 -45.60 46.20 -5.78
C ALA A 753 -46.89 46.10 -4.95
N ASP A 754 -46.78 45.90 -3.64
CA ASP A 754 -47.92 45.79 -2.73
C ASP A 754 -48.43 47.15 -2.25
N THR A 755 -47.70 48.22 -2.58
CA THR A 755 -48.09 49.60 -2.25
C THR A 755 -48.43 50.38 -3.51
N PRO A 756 -49.52 51.18 -3.52
CA PRO A 756 -49.84 52.04 -4.63
C PRO A 756 -48.70 53.04 -4.94
N ILE A 757 -48.26 53.08 -6.20
CA ILE A 757 -47.12 53.90 -6.63
C ILE A 757 -47.54 55.29 -7.10
N LYS A 758 -46.62 56.26 -7.00
CA LYS A 758 -46.83 57.65 -7.42
C LYS A 758 -46.88 57.80 -8.95
N PRO A 759 -47.56 58.84 -9.49
CA PRO A 759 -47.72 59.07 -10.93
C PRO A 759 -46.40 59.17 -11.71
N GLU A 760 -45.33 59.72 -11.13
CA GLU A 760 -44.02 59.82 -11.77
C GLU A 760 -43.43 58.45 -12.13
N LYS A 761 -43.57 57.47 -11.22
CA LYS A 761 -43.10 56.10 -11.44
C LYS A 761 -44.00 55.36 -12.43
N PHE A 762 -45.31 55.63 -12.40
CA PHE A 762 -46.24 55.11 -13.40
C PHE A 762 -45.98 55.67 -14.81
N LYS A 763 -45.60 56.95 -14.94
CA LYS A 763 -45.21 57.54 -16.23
C LYS A 763 -44.00 56.83 -16.81
N LYS A 764 -42.95 56.63 -16.00
CA LYS A 764 -41.76 55.85 -16.42
C LYS A 764 -42.12 54.41 -16.82
N PHE A 765 -43.01 53.77 -16.08
CA PHE A 765 -43.56 52.47 -16.42
C PHE A 765 -44.24 52.49 -17.80
N SER A 766 -45.16 53.43 -18.03
CA SER A 766 -45.89 53.61 -19.28
C SER A 766 -44.96 53.88 -20.47
N ASP A 767 -43.92 54.69 -20.28
CA ASP A 767 -42.93 54.98 -21.32
C ASP A 767 -42.16 53.71 -21.71
N TYR A 768 -41.80 52.88 -20.73
CA TYR A 768 -41.13 51.61 -21.00
C TYR A 768 -42.02 50.58 -21.67
N THR A 769 -43.29 50.47 -21.28
CA THR A 769 -44.24 49.54 -21.92
C THR A 769 -44.52 49.95 -23.37
N GLN A 770 -44.65 51.25 -23.62
CA GLN A 770 -44.84 51.78 -24.98
C GLN A 770 -43.63 51.47 -25.88
N LYS A 771 -42.40 51.62 -25.37
CA LYS A 771 -41.17 51.24 -26.10
C LYS A 771 -41.09 49.75 -26.42
N LEU A 772 -41.70 48.89 -25.60
CA LEU A 772 -41.76 47.44 -25.83
C LEU A 772 -43.03 46.99 -26.57
N ASN A 773 -43.87 47.93 -27.04
CA ASN A 773 -45.13 47.66 -27.71
C ASN A 773 -46.07 46.74 -26.90
N LEU A 774 -46.15 47.01 -25.60
CA LEU A 774 -47.04 46.36 -24.64
C LEU A 774 -48.17 47.32 -24.25
N LYS A 775 -49.42 46.88 -24.36
CA LYS A 775 -50.60 47.67 -23.94
C LYS A 775 -50.84 47.58 -22.44
N ILE A 776 -51.17 48.70 -21.80
CA ILE A 776 -51.57 48.74 -20.39
C ILE A 776 -53.09 48.73 -20.30
N LYS A 777 -53.65 47.86 -19.45
CA LYS A 777 -55.07 47.89 -19.09
C LYS A 777 -55.25 48.62 -17.76
N LEU A 778 -55.76 49.85 -17.84
CA LEU A 778 -56.00 50.71 -16.68
C LEU A 778 -57.49 50.70 -16.31
N LEU A 779 -57.83 50.42 -15.05
CA LEU A 779 -59.19 50.58 -14.52
C LEU A 779 -59.18 51.64 -13.42
N GLU A 780 -60.18 52.51 -13.44
CA GLU A 780 -60.35 53.54 -12.40
C GLU A 780 -61.15 52.97 -11.24
N SER A 781 -60.60 53.08 -10.03
CA SER A 781 -61.29 52.79 -8.77
C SER A 781 -61.43 54.11 -8.01
N LYS A 782 -62.66 54.61 -7.90
CA LYS A 782 -62.99 55.71 -7.00
C LYS A 782 -63.25 55.11 -5.62
N ILE A 783 -62.46 55.51 -4.64
CA ILE A 783 -62.66 55.17 -3.22
C ILE A 783 -63.23 56.40 -2.53
#